data_AF-A0A2D3UUR4-F1
#
_entry.id   AF-A0A2D3UUR4-F1
#
_cell.length_a   1.000
_cell.length_b   1.000
_cell.length_c   1.000
_cell.angle_alpha   90.00
_cell.angle_beta   90.00
_cell.angle_gamma   90.00
#
_symmetry.space_group_name_H-M   'P 1'
#
loop_
_entity.id
_entity.type
_entity.pdbx_description
1 polymer ?
#
loop_
_entity_poly.entity_id
_entity_poly.type
_entity_poly.pdbx_seq_one_letter_code
_entity_poly.pdbx_strand_id
1 'polypeptide(L)'
;MKLINFSSLLIFTSSSLAQTFEKFTDDNGITFWQGTWSTGVGDGDSQLGMALPDASQDTLINEYIGRLVVSRPESGTWLGIGHNSGMTGNLLLLSWVNEDDNSVMTSFRYASGYTEPAIYDGNATLGVISSSVNDTHYELTYRCQDCWAWDHDSVPGSQLPKTTTKAAQIMGWAQATDAPTNPNEKDSGIRQHAAVGAFAVTVESARNTAYTDWTSLASASATATATGVDASPTGNVTTPTSPTNSTVTSAACAENRVISNTTFDYIVVGAGAGGIPLADKLSESGASVLLIEKGPPSSGRWGGTMKPEWLVGTNLTRFDINALNNEVWRDSEGIACSDVATMAGCVLGGGTAVNAGLWWKPNPEDFDYNFPEGWKAADMEGAIDRTFSRIPFTQTPSMDGRIYQGQGYDIIGGALAASGWKNVTAGDEPAEKNHTFSRPNHMYSNGERGGPLATYLVTANERENFQLMVNTTVHRVLRDGARITGVETGATLDGGQCGTINVTPGTGKVILSAGAFGTPKILFRSGIGPKDQLDIVSKAEGDAMVTSSQWIDLPVGRNLDDHANTDIVITHPNVTSYDFYGAYEKPIVSDVDRFLANRTGMLTQSAPNLATVFWQEITGADGITRQLQWTARGEGSHGIVDEKAMTISQYLGRGAIGRGRTTITPALNMVISEVPYLKDENDVAAVAAGIESLRQALATDPSIQIVHPPANQTTEKFLADYPLTPGARSANHWIGTCKMGLDSGLDNGTAVVDTNTKVYGTDNLFVVDAAVFPGMVTTNPSALIVSVAEHASEKIMALDASAGAENASEKIVALDTSVGAERTIRLTAKRFEGARKK
;
A
#
# COMPACT_ATOMS: atom_id res chain seq x y z
N MET A 1 27.17 46.78 3.58
CA MET A 1 26.64 46.91 2.21
C MET A 1 26.78 45.54 1.57
N LYS A 2 25.69 44.76 1.56
CA LYS A 2 25.67 43.31 1.34
C LYS A 2 25.52 43.01 -0.16
N LEU A 3 26.45 42.26 -0.75
CA LEU A 3 26.18 41.46 -1.94
C LEU A 3 25.66 40.09 -1.47
N ILE A 4 24.43 39.79 -1.86
CA ILE A 4 23.74 38.53 -1.56
C ILE A 4 23.92 37.65 -2.79
N ASN A 5 24.70 36.58 -2.68
CA ASN A 5 24.78 35.51 -3.66
C ASN A 5 23.58 34.58 -3.45
N PHE A 6 22.68 34.50 -4.43
CA PHE A 6 21.62 33.49 -4.49
C PHE A 6 22.23 32.18 -5.03
N SER A 7 22.31 31.15 -4.19
CA SER A 7 22.61 29.78 -4.60
C SER A 7 21.94 28.83 -3.62
N SER A 8 20.74 28.36 -3.95
CA SER A 8 20.08 27.26 -3.23
C SER A 8 18.84 26.78 -4.00
N LEU A 9 19.03 25.79 -4.87
CA LEU A 9 18.03 24.80 -5.28
C LEU A 9 18.83 23.59 -5.79
N LEU A 10 19.02 22.56 -4.95
CA LEU A 10 19.64 21.30 -5.37
C LEU A 10 18.65 20.16 -5.10
N ILE A 11 18.23 19.59 -6.22
CA ILE A 11 17.29 18.49 -6.43
C ILE A 11 18.07 17.17 -6.30
N PHE A 12 17.36 16.07 -6.00
CA PHE A 12 17.81 14.68 -6.12
C PHE A 12 18.90 14.49 -7.18
N THR A 13 20.07 13.97 -6.78
CA THR A 13 21.15 13.64 -7.72
C THR A 13 21.06 12.17 -8.12
N SER A 14 20.19 11.86 -9.08
CA SER A 14 20.73 11.24 -10.29
C SER A 14 21.53 12.34 -10.97
N SER A 15 22.82 12.12 -11.21
CA SER A 15 23.78 13.05 -11.85
C SER A 15 23.19 14.40 -12.28
N SER A 16 23.27 15.43 -11.43
CA SER A 16 22.88 16.78 -11.83
C SER A 16 23.94 17.33 -12.79
N LEU A 17 23.83 16.97 -14.06
CA LEU A 17 24.36 17.81 -15.11
C LEU A 17 23.63 19.15 -15.01
N ALA A 18 24.37 20.24 -14.95
CA ALA A 18 23.80 21.58 -14.86
C ALA A 18 22.81 21.78 -16.02
N GLN A 19 21.52 21.94 -15.71
CA GLN A 19 20.50 22.23 -16.70
C GLN A 19 20.66 23.69 -17.13
N THR A 20 21.23 23.91 -18.32
CA THR A 20 21.36 25.24 -18.90
C THR A 20 20.12 25.55 -19.72
N PHE A 21 19.40 26.61 -19.35
CA PHE A 21 18.36 27.18 -20.21
C PHE A 21 18.92 28.30 -21.07
N GLU A 22 18.51 28.33 -22.33
CA GLU A 22 18.88 29.38 -23.27
C GLU A 22 17.72 29.73 -24.20
N LYS A 23 17.85 30.85 -24.92
CA LYS A 23 16.88 31.22 -25.95
C LYS A 23 17.10 30.37 -27.18
N PHE A 24 16.05 29.71 -27.65
CA PHE A 24 16.05 28.93 -28.88
C PHE A 24 14.89 29.38 -29.75
N THR A 25 15.11 29.55 -31.06
CA THR A 25 14.05 29.83 -32.03
C THR A 25 13.93 28.64 -32.95
N ASP A 26 12.73 28.04 -33.00
CA ASP A 26 12.46 26.87 -33.85
C ASP A 26 12.17 27.26 -35.31
N ASP A 27 11.98 26.26 -36.17
CA ASP A 27 11.69 26.44 -37.60
C ASP A 27 10.31 27.09 -37.85
N ASN A 28 9.42 27.11 -36.86
CA ASN A 28 8.15 27.84 -36.91
C ASN A 28 8.32 29.34 -36.59
N GLY A 29 9.53 29.78 -36.24
CA GLY A 29 9.83 31.15 -35.81
C GLY A 29 9.41 31.46 -34.37
N ILE A 30 9.11 30.42 -33.57
CA ILE A 30 8.72 30.55 -32.17
C ILE A 30 9.97 30.57 -31.31
N THR A 31 10.10 31.59 -30.47
CA THR A 31 11.25 31.71 -29.56
C THR A 31 10.89 31.21 -28.17
N PHE A 32 11.56 30.15 -27.74
CA PHE A 32 11.41 29.47 -26.47
C PHE A 32 12.53 29.85 -25.49
N TRP A 33 12.21 29.79 -24.20
CA TRP A 33 13.21 29.54 -23.16
C TRP A 33 13.34 28.03 -23.00
N GLN A 34 14.47 27.47 -23.44
CA GLN A 34 14.64 26.04 -23.63
C GLN A 34 15.73 25.47 -22.74
N GLY A 35 15.41 24.40 -22.02
CA GLY A 35 16.35 23.58 -21.27
C GLY A 35 16.66 22.28 -22.00
N THR A 36 17.87 21.76 -21.79
CA THR A 36 18.34 20.46 -22.31
C THR A 36 18.83 19.60 -21.14
N TRP A 37 18.47 18.32 -21.12
CA TRP A 37 18.90 17.37 -20.09
C TRP A 37 18.96 15.93 -20.61
N SER A 38 19.83 15.12 -20.04
CA SER A 38 19.84 13.67 -20.26
C SER A 38 18.81 12.99 -19.38
N THR A 39 18.00 12.10 -19.94
CA THR A 39 17.10 11.22 -19.19
C THR A 39 17.72 9.87 -18.88
N GLY A 40 18.81 9.49 -19.56
CA GLY A 40 19.35 8.13 -19.53
C GLY A 40 18.51 7.11 -20.31
N VAL A 41 17.52 7.57 -21.08
CA VAL A 41 16.65 6.75 -21.93
C VAL A 41 16.80 7.18 -23.38
N GLY A 42 17.22 6.26 -24.25
CA GLY A 42 17.58 6.55 -25.64
C GLY A 42 18.98 7.13 -25.80
N ASP A 43 19.39 7.32 -27.06
CA ASP A 43 20.68 7.89 -27.41
C ASP A 43 20.54 9.41 -27.68
N GLY A 44 20.63 10.21 -26.62
CA GLY A 44 20.64 11.68 -26.73
C GLY A 44 20.06 12.42 -25.52
N ASP A 45 20.15 13.74 -25.57
CA ASP A 45 19.53 14.63 -24.59
C ASP A 45 18.10 14.99 -25.01
N SER A 46 17.20 15.06 -24.04
CA SER A 46 15.84 15.59 -24.21
C SER A 46 15.84 17.11 -23.99
N GLN A 47 14.85 17.80 -24.58
CA GLN A 47 14.71 19.26 -24.53
C GLN A 47 13.27 19.68 -24.23
N LEU A 48 13.14 20.79 -23.51
CA LEU A 48 11.86 21.41 -23.16
C LEU A 48 11.98 22.91 -23.38
N GLY A 49 11.27 23.41 -24.38
CA GLY A 49 11.06 24.82 -24.64
C GLY A 49 9.72 25.30 -24.08
N MET A 50 9.70 26.49 -23.48
CA MET A 50 8.46 27.15 -23.07
C MET A 50 8.42 28.59 -23.57
N ALA A 51 7.30 28.95 -24.20
CA ALA A 51 6.94 30.32 -24.54
C ALA A 51 5.65 30.70 -23.82
N LEU A 52 5.66 31.82 -23.10
CA LEU A 52 4.54 32.36 -22.35
C LEU A 52 4.05 33.67 -22.99
N PRO A 53 2.74 34.00 -22.82
CA PRO A 53 2.22 35.30 -23.23
C PRO A 53 2.89 36.45 -22.48
N ASP A 54 2.76 37.65 -23.02
CA ASP A 54 3.19 38.85 -22.30
C ASP A 54 2.45 38.96 -20.95
N ALA A 55 3.11 39.52 -19.93
CA ALA A 55 2.52 39.66 -18.61
C ALA A 55 1.27 40.55 -18.58
N SER A 56 1.05 41.40 -19.60
CA SER A 56 -0.17 42.21 -19.73
C SER A 56 -1.36 41.48 -20.36
N GLN A 57 -1.19 40.23 -20.82
CA GLN A 57 -2.22 39.46 -21.53
C GLN A 57 -2.95 38.52 -20.57
N ASP A 58 -3.70 39.08 -19.63
CA ASP A 58 -4.37 38.31 -18.55
C ASP A 58 -5.35 37.24 -19.06
N THR A 59 -5.93 37.42 -20.25
CA THR A 59 -6.82 36.42 -20.87
C THR A 59 -6.11 35.16 -21.36
N LEU A 60 -4.78 35.20 -21.47
CA LEU A 60 -3.95 34.07 -21.92
C LEU A 60 -3.12 33.47 -20.77
N ILE A 61 -3.33 33.92 -19.53
CA ILE A 61 -2.52 33.48 -18.39
C ILE A 61 -2.61 31.97 -18.12
N ASN A 62 -3.67 31.31 -18.60
CA ASN A 62 -3.89 29.87 -18.43
C ASN A 62 -3.37 29.02 -19.59
N GLU A 63 -2.47 29.55 -20.42
CA GLU A 63 -1.92 28.81 -21.56
C GLU A 63 -0.41 29.05 -21.78
N TYR A 64 0.19 28.20 -22.61
CA TYR A 64 1.57 28.35 -23.08
C TYR A 64 1.77 27.63 -24.41
N ILE A 65 2.88 27.91 -25.08
CA ILE A 65 3.38 27.09 -26.20
C ILE A 65 4.60 26.32 -25.71
N GLY A 66 4.54 24.99 -25.81
CA GLY A 66 5.60 24.07 -25.43
C GLY A 66 6.32 23.49 -26.65
N ARG A 67 7.60 23.15 -26.47
CA ARG A 67 8.39 22.35 -27.41
C ARG A 67 9.04 21.21 -26.67
N LEU A 68 8.85 19.99 -27.15
CA LEU A 68 9.50 18.79 -26.63
C LEU A 68 10.41 18.21 -27.71
N VAL A 69 11.64 17.88 -27.35
CA VAL A 69 12.49 16.96 -28.10
C VAL A 69 12.80 15.81 -27.16
N VAL A 70 12.46 14.60 -27.56
CA VAL A 70 12.52 13.44 -26.66
C VAL A 70 13.39 12.39 -27.30
N SER A 71 14.49 12.05 -26.62
CA SER A 71 15.33 10.92 -27.04
C SER A 71 14.53 9.62 -26.95
N ARG A 72 14.65 8.72 -27.92
CA ARG A 72 13.95 7.44 -27.94
C ARG A 72 14.90 6.27 -28.21
N PRO A 73 14.77 5.16 -27.46
CA PRO A 73 15.38 3.89 -27.84
C PRO A 73 14.57 3.24 -28.98
N GLU A 74 15.16 2.22 -29.61
CA GLU A 74 14.50 1.43 -30.65
C GLU A 74 13.22 0.74 -30.13
N SER A 75 13.17 0.38 -28.85
CA SER A 75 12.02 -0.21 -28.15
C SER A 75 10.81 0.73 -27.99
N GLY A 76 10.95 2.01 -28.37
CA GLY A 76 9.93 3.04 -28.13
C GLY A 76 10.02 3.69 -26.76
N THR A 77 9.25 4.74 -26.52
CA THR A 77 9.23 5.48 -25.25
C THR A 77 7.96 6.32 -25.14
N TRP A 78 7.68 6.82 -23.94
CA TRP A 78 6.80 7.96 -23.72
C TRP A 78 7.45 8.95 -22.75
N LEU A 79 7.15 10.24 -22.92
CA LEU A 79 7.51 11.33 -22.02
C LEU A 79 6.24 11.98 -21.43
N GLY A 80 6.20 12.12 -20.11
CA GLY A 80 5.20 12.87 -19.38
C GLY A 80 5.75 14.21 -18.88
N ILE A 81 4.94 15.27 -18.97
CA ILE A 81 5.15 16.58 -18.35
C ILE A 81 4.08 16.80 -17.28
N GLY A 82 4.50 17.11 -16.07
CA GLY A 82 3.63 17.57 -15.00
C GLY A 82 3.57 19.09 -14.97
N HIS A 83 2.37 19.67 -14.94
CA HIS A 83 2.16 21.12 -14.80
C HIS A 83 2.38 21.63 -13.36
N ASN A 84 3.19 20.88 -12.59
CA ASN A 84 3.82 21.16 -11.30
C ASN A 84 4.94 20.13 -11.07
N SER A 85 5.74 20.25 -10.01
CA SER A 85 6.86 19.33 -9.71
C SER A 85 6.47 17.88 -9.44
N GLY A 86 5.25 17.62 -8.98
CA GLY A 86 4.79 16.27 -8.60
C GLY A 86 3.89 15.61 -9.64
N MET A 87 3.87 14.28 -9.65
CA MET A 87 2.94 13.48 -10.46
C MET A 87 1.49 13.62 -9.95
N THR A 88 1.27 13.55 -8.64
CA THR A 88 -0.07 13.48 -8.06
C THR A 88 -0.72 14.85 -7.87
N GLY A 89 -2.01 14.97 -8.16
CA GLY A 89 -2.79 16.18 -7.95
C GLY A 89 -2.59 17.26 -9.03
N ASN A 90 -1.85 16.96 -10.09
CA ASN A 90 -1.47 17.92 -11.13
C ASN A 90 -1.91 17.42 -12.52
N LEU A 91 -2.18 18.35 -13.44
CA LEU A 91 -2.39 18.03 -14.83
C LEU A 91 -1.11 17.45 -15.45
N LEU A 92 -1.21 16.28 -16.07
CA LEU A 92 -0.13 15.61 -16.76
C LEU A 92 -0.39 15.65 -18.27
N LEU A 93 0.65 15.91 -19.08
CA LEU A 93 0.62 15.77 -20.52
C LEU A 93 1.61 14.68 -20.93
N LEU A 94 1.11 13.60 -21.51
CA LEU A 94 1.93 12.55 -22.08
C LEU A 94 2.12 12.74 -23.58
N SER A 95 3.26 12.27 -24.08
CA SER A 95 3.60 12.20 -25.49
C SER A 95 4.36 10.92 -25.83
N TRP A 96 4.16 10.38 -27.02
CA TRP A 96 4.87 9.21 -27.56
C TRP A 96 4.69 9.11 -29.08
N VAL A 97 5.32 8.14 -29.73
CA VAL A 97 5.20 7.90 -31.18
C VAL A 97 4.15 6.83 -31.47
N ASN A 98 3.23 7.13 -32.40
CA ASN A 98 2.30 6.16 -32.98
C ASN A 98 3.06 5.17 -33.88
N GLU A 99 2.86 3.87 -33.70
CA GLU A 99 3.60 2.86 -34.45
C GLU A 99 3.08 2.67 -35.89
N ASP A 100 1.82 3.00 -36.16
CA ASP A 100 1.21 2.82 -37.48
C ASP A 100 1.66 3.89 -38.49
N ASP A 101 1.79 5.15 -38.03
CA ASP A 101 2.01 6.30 -38.93
C ASP A 101 3.18 7.22 -38.54
N ASN A 102 3.93 6.88 -37.48
CA ASN A 102 5.03 7.68 -36.94
C ASN A 102 4.62 9.13 -36.56
N SER A 103 3.33 9.38 -36.28
CA SER A 103 2.90 10.65 -35.70
C SER A 103 3.22 10.72 -34.20
N VAL A 104 3.34 11.93 -33.65
CA VAL A 104 3.47 12.10 -32.20
C VAL A 104 2.08 12.18 -31.56
N MET A 105 1.76 11.20 -30.72
CA MET A 105 0.53 11.16 -29.94
C MET A 105 0.67 11.95 -28.65
N THR A 106 -0.46 12.42 -28.13
CA THR A 106 -0.53 13.08 -26.83
C THR A 106 -1.76 12.69 -26.05
N SER A 107 -1.69 12.79 -24.72
CA SER A 107 -2.80 12.48 -23.83
C SER A 107 -2.71 13.27 -22.54
N PHE A 108 -3.76 14.01 -22.19
CA PHE A 108 -3.86 14.60 -20.86
C PHE A 108 -4.30 13.54 -19.85
N ARG A 109 -3.58 13.49 -18.74
CA ARG A 109 -3.82 12.56 -17.65
C ARG A 109 -3.86 13.27 -16.31
N TYR A 110 -4.43 12.60 -15.31
CA TYR A 110 -4.44 13.05 -13.94
C TYR A 110 -4.20 11.88 -12.99
N ALA A 111 -3.28 12.05 -12.06
CA ALA A 111 -2.96 11.05 -11.06
C ALA A 111 -3.43 11.50 -9.67
N SER A 112 -4.36 10.78 -9.06
CA SER A 112 -4.78 11.01 -7.67
C SER A 112 -3.82 10.35 -6.65
N GLY A 113 -2.96 9.45 -7.11
CA GLY A 113 -1.93 8.74 -6.34
C GLY A 113 -0.79 8.26 -7.23
N TYR A 114 0.19 7.55 -6.67
CA TYR A 114 1.33 6.98 -7.42
C TYR A 114 0.96 5.66 -8.11
N THR A 115 -0.14 5.69 -8.86
CA THR A 115 -0.62 4.62 -9.72
C THR A 115 -0.72 5.14 -11.16
N GLU A 116 -1.08 4.28 -12.11
CA GLU A 116 -1.32 4.70 -13.47
C GLU A 116 -2.32 5.89 -13.52
N PRO A 117 -1.95 7.02 -14.16
CA PRO A 117 -2.82 8.19 -14.28
C PRO A 117 -4.09 7.93 -15.10
N ALA A 118 -5.24 8.38 -14.57
CA ALA A 118 -6.50 8.38 -15.30
C ALA A 118 -6.49 9.37 -16.46
N ILE A 119 -7.42 9.22 -17.40
CA ILE A 119 -7.67 10.23 -18.44
C ILE A 119 -8.17 11.51 -17.76
N TYR A 120 -7.54 12.63 -18.10
CA TYR A 120 -8.00 13.92 -17.62
C TYR A 120 -9.31 14.31 -18.30
N ASP A 121 -10.32 14.68 -17.52
CA ASP A 121 -11.68 14.97 -17.96
C ASP A 121 -12.05 16.47 -17.92
N GLY A 122 -11.09 17.35 -17.57
CA GLY A 122 -11.33 18.78 -17.52
C GLY A 122 -11.02 19.51 -18.84
N ASN A 123 -10.82 20.83 -18.74
CA ASN A 123 -10.94 21.73 -19.90
C ASN A 123 -9.64 21.94 -20.70
N ALA A 124 -8.52 21.37 -20.27
CA ALA A 124 -7.24 21.53 -20.95
C ALA A 124 -7.30 20.99 -22.39
N THR A 125 -6.78 21.76 -23.34
CA THR A 125 -6.70 21.38 -24.76
C THR A 125 -5.30 21.55 -25.30
N LEU A 126 -4.97 20.71 -26.29
CA LEU A 126 -3.66 20.71 -26.94
C LEU A 126 -3.83 20.89 -28.44
N GLY A 127 -3.25 21.96 -28.99
CA GLY A 127 -3.15 22.19 -30.44
C GLY A 127 -1.73 21.93 -30.92
N VAL A 128 -1.57 21.08 -31.94
CA VAL A 128 -0.25 20.77 -32.50
C VAL A 128 0.13 21.84 -33.52
N ILE A 129 1.34 22.40 -33.38
CA ILE A 129 1.94 23.37 -34.32
C ILE A 129 2.82 22.62 -35.31
N SER A 130 3.72 21.76 -34.82
CA SER A 130 4.55 20.89 -35.65
C SER A 130 4.98 19.66 -34.86
N SER A 131 5.31 18.58 -35.57
CA SER A 131 5.93 17.40 -34.98
C SER A 131 6.83 16.73 -36.00
N SER A 132 7.85 16.02 -35.53
CA SER A 132 8.71 15.18 -36.37
C SER A 132 9.19 13.96 -35.60
N VAL A 133 9.47 12.87 -36.30
CA VAL A 133 10.00 11.64 -35.71
C VAL A 133 11.18 11.18 -36.56
N ASN A 134 12.27 10.84 -35.90
CA ASN A 134 13.42 10.14 -36.49
C ASN A 134 13.84 8.96 -35.60
N ASP A 135 14.89 8.27 -36.01
CA ASP A 135 15.36 7.03 -35.34
C ASP A 135 15.82 7.25 -33.89
N THR A 136 16.21 8.49 -33.54
CA THR A 136 16.81 8.83 -32.24
C THR A 136 15.93 9.73 -31.38
N HIS A 137 15.05 10.53 -31.99
CA HIS A 137 14.23 11.50 -31.29
C HIS A 137 12.84 11.64 -31.93
N TYR A 138 11.87 12.07 -31.13
CA TYR A 138 10.69 12.76 -31.65
C TYR A 138 10.62 14.19 -31.13
N GLU A 139 10.06 15.08 -31.94
CA GLU A 139 9.83 16.48 -31.63
C GLU A 139 8.35 16.81 -31.70
N LEU A 140 7.89 17.63 -30.76
CA LEU A 140 6.52 18.14 -30.71
C LEU A 140 6.52 19.60 -30.25
N THR A 141 6.04 20.49 -31.11
CA THR A 141 5.71 21.87 -30.75
C THR A 141 4.19 22.02 -30.69
N TYR A 142 3.68 22.51 -29.56
CA TYR A 142 2.24 22.51 -29.25
C TYR A 142 1.82 23.76 -28.47
N ARG A 143 0.55 24.14 -28.60
CA ARG A 143 -0.12 25.11 -27.74
C ARG A 143 -0.98 24.37 -26.72
N CYS A 144 -0.73 24.61 -25.44
CA CYS A 144 -1.51 24.04 -24.33
C CYS A 144 -2.41 25.12 -23.77
N GLN A 145 -3.72 24.98 -23.96
CA GLN A 145 -4.72 25.93 -23.49
C GLN A 145 -5.43 25.37 -22.27
N ASP A 146 -5.70 26.22 -21.30
CA ASP A 146 -6.27 25.85 -20.00
C ASP A 146 -5.44 24.82 -19.21
N CYS A 147 -4.11 24.90 -19.31
CA CYS A 147 -3.19 23.92 -18.73
C CYS A 147 -2.54 24.35 -17.40
N TRP A 148 -2.69 25.61 -17.00
CA TRP A 148 -2.13 26.12 -15.74
C TRP A 148 -3.15 26.16 -14.59
N ALA A 149 -4.41 25.88 -14.86
CA ALA A 149 -5.47 25.70 -13.89
C ALA A 149 -6.34 24.55 -14.39
N TRP A 150 -6.48 23.54 -13.56
CA TRP A 150 -7.15 22.29 -13.89
C TRP A 150 -8.16 21.94 -12.80
N ASP A 151 -9.17 21.20 -13.22
CA ASP A 151 -10.12 20.51 -12.34
C ASP A 151 -10.30 19.10 -12.93
N HIS A 152 -10.15 18.07 -12.09
CA HIS A 152 -10.43 16.68 -12.40
C HIS A 152 -11.29 16.11 -11.27
N ASP A 153 -12.45 15.53 -11.58
CA ASP A 153 -13.35 14.99 -10.55
C ASP A 153 -13.68 15.99 -9.41
N SER A 154 -13.83 17.28 -9.71
CA SER A 154 -14.05 18.36 -8.73
C SER A 154 -12.87 18.61 -7.77
N VAL A 155 -11.66 18.21 -8.16
CA VAL A 155 -10.41 18.47 -7.44
C VAL A 155 -9.64 19.58 -8.19
N PRO A 156 -9.78 20.85 -7.77
CA PRO A 156 -9.12 21.95 -8.44
C PRO A 156 -7.62 22.02 -8.10
N GLY A 157 -6.80 22.38 -9.08
CA GLY A 157 -5.40 22.72 -8.91
C GLY A 157 -4.99 23.83 -9.87
N SER A 158 -3.95 24.58 -9.52
CA SER A 158 -3.43 25.61 -10.42
C SER A 158 -1.97 25.96 -10.13
N GLN A 159 -1.27 26.38 -11.16
CA GLN A 159 0.05 26.97 -11.13
C GLN A 159 0.14 28.08 -12.19
N LEU A 160 -0.74 29.09 -12.10
CA LEU A 160 -0.72 30.23 -13.03
C LEU A 160 0.65 30.95 -13.00
N PRO A 161 1.28 31.22 -14.16
CA PRO A 161 2.56 31.91 -14.21
C PRO A 161 2.50 33.29 -13.56
N LYS A 162 3.35 33.52 -12.55
CA LYS A 162 3.40 34.80 -11.84
C LYS A 162 3.83 35.94 -12.78
N THR A 163 3.40 37.16 -12.47
CA THR A 163 3.74 38.37 -13.24
C THR A 163 5.09 38.99 -12.84
N THR A 164 5.77 38.45 -11.82
CA THR A 164 7.04 39.00 -11.31
C THR A 164 8.26 38.46 -12.07
N THR A 165 9.25 39.30 -12.30
CA THR A 165 10.42 39.03 -13.16
C THR A 165 11.36 37.91 -12.65
N LYS A 166 11.24 37.51 -11.37
CA LYS A 166 12.09 36.45 -10.77
C LYS A 166 11.35 35.13 -10.49
N ALA A 167 10.12 34.99 -10.95
CA ALA A 167 9.36 33.76 -10.75
C ALA A 167 9.86 32.64 -11.67
N ALA A 168 9.83 31.41 -11.16
CA ALA A 168 10.02 30.20 -11.96
C ALA A 168 8.69 29.45 -12.06
N GLN A 169 8.41 28.91 -13.25
CA GLN A 169 7.36 27.95 -13.50
C GLN A 169 7.95 26.56 -13.25
N ILE A 170 7.39 25.83 -12.28
CA ILE A 170 7.91 24.51 -11.91
C ILE A 170 7.18 23.44 -12.71
N MET A 171 7.91 22.56 -13.39
CA MET A 171 7.32 21.48 -14.17
C MET A 171 8.01 20.15 -13.88
N GLY A 172 7.25 19.12 -13.55
CA GLY A 172 7.75 17.75 -13.45
C GLY A 172 7.95 17.15 -14.83
N TRP A 173 8.82 16.15 -14.94
CA TRP A 173 8.95 15.34 -16.15
C TRP A 173 9.24 13.89 -15.78
N ALA A 174 8.84 12.97 -16.66
CA ALA A 174 9.06 11.55 -16.52
C ALA A 174 9.23 10.88 -17.88
N GLN A 175 10.14 9.94 -18.02
CA GLN A 175 10.35 9.18 -19.27
C GLN A 175 10.46 7.68 -19.00
N ALA A 176 9.79 6.85 -19.81
CA ALA A 176 9.90 5.39 -19.76
C ALA A 176 10.80 4.82 -20.86
N THR A 177 11.34 3.62 -20.62
CA THR A 177 12.16 2.85 -21.58
C THR A 177 11.35 2.19 -22.70
N ASP A 178 10.03 2.15 -22.56
CA ASP A 178 9.10 1.48 -23.47
C ASP A 178 7.98 2.43 -23.88
N ALA A 179 7.41 2.20 -25.06
CA ALA A 179 6.20 2.89 -25.50
C ALA A 179 4.97 2.51 -24.64
N PRO A 180 3.85 3.25 -24.74
CA PRO A 180 2.59 2.82 -24.13
C PRO A 180 2.14 1.44 -24.62
N THR A 181 1.28 0.77 -23.86
CA THR A 181 0.87 -0.62 -24.10
C THR A 181 0.22 -0.82 -25.48
N ASN A 182 -0.51 0.19 -25.94
CA ASN A 182 -0.97 0.35 -27.31
C ASN A 182 -0.54 1.73 -27.84
N PRO A 183 0.58 1.85 -28.57
CA PRO A 183 1.08 3.14 -29.02
C PRO A 183 0.16 3.89 -29.98
N ASN A 184 -0.90 3.27 -30.47
CA ASN A 184 -1.79 3.85 -31.48
C ASN A 184 -3.07 4.48 -30.86
N GLU A 185 -3.25 4.35 -29.54
CA GLU A 185 -4.44 4.80 -28.81
C GLU A 185 -4.12 5.89 -27.78
N LYS A 186 -4.87 7.00 -27.77
CA LYS A 186 -4.64 8.12 -26.84
C LYS A 186 -4.93 7.77 -25.38
N ASP A 187 -5.78 6.78 -25.15
CA ASP A 187 -6.16 6.25 -23.84
C ASP A 187 -5.37 5.00 -23.43
N SER A 188 -4.38 4.63 -24.23
CA SER A 188 -3.44 3.54 -23.99
C SER A 188 -2.86 3.55 -22.58
N GLY A 189 -2.71 2.34 -22.04
CA GLY A 189 -2.13 2.17 -20.72
C GLY A 189 -0.62 2.38 -20.73
N ILE A 190 -0.08 2.99 -19.68
CA ILE A 190 1.35 3.32 -19.56
C ILE A 190 2.00 2.54 -18.41
N ARG A 191 3.28 2.21 -18.56
CA ARG A 191 4.10 1.62 -17.49
C ARG A 191 4.68 2.70 -16.59
N GLN A 192 5.36 2.31 -15.52
CA GLN A 192 6.13 3.26 -14.71
C GLN A 192 7.31 3.81 -15.51
N HIS A 193 7.60 5.11 -15.35
CA HIS A 193 8.75 5.76 -15.98
C HIS A 193 10.08 5.29 -15.36
N ALA A 194 11.12 5.17 -16.19
CA ALA A 194 12.48 4.82 -15.77
C ALA A 194 13.28 6.02 -15.24
N ALA A 195 12.95 7.22 -15.70
CA ALA A 195 13.59 8.47 -15.28
C ALA A 195 12.53 9.52 -14.92
N VAL A 196 12.83 10.36 -13.94
CA VAL A 196 11.93 11.42 -13.46
C VAL A 196 12.75 12.61 -12.96
N GLY A 197 12.20 13.81 -13.04
CA GLY A 197 12.79 15.01 -12.48
C GLY A 197 11.86 16.20 -12.54
N ALA A 198 12.39 17.40 -12.34
CA ALA A 198 11.65 18.63 -12.47
C ALA A 198 12.52 19.75 -13.06
N PHE A 199 11.85 20.73 -13.66
CA PHE A 199 12.38 21.97 -14.20
C PHE A 199 11.92 23.16 -13.37
N ALA A 200 12.74 24.21 -13.38
CA ALA A 200 12.35 25.54 -12.95
C ALA A 200 12.58 26.50 -14.13
N VAL A 201 11.50 26.79 -14.87
CA VAL A 201 11.57 27.61 -16.08
C VAL A 201 11.37 29.08 -15.70
N THR A 202 12.39 29.91 -15.89
CA THR A 202 12.32 31.34 -15.56
C THR A 202 11.21 32.03 -16.37
N VAL A 203 10.18 32.53 -15.67
CA VAL A 203 8.97 33.08 -16.30
C VAL A 203 9.31 34.29 -17.18
N GLU A 204 10.13 35.22 -16.69
CA GLU A 204 10.54 36.40 -17.47
C GLU A 204 11.22 36.01 -18.80
N SER A 205 12.07 34.98 -18.77
CA SER A 205 12.81 34.55 -19.95
C SER A 205 11.93 33.82 -20.97
N ALA A 206 10.86 33.17 -20.51
CA ALA A 206 9.89 32.48 -21.35
C ALA A 206 8.82 33.40 -21.95
N ARG A 207 8.60 34.61 -21.41
CA ARG A 207 7.60 35.55 -21.95
C ARG A 207 8.07 36.16 -23.27
N ASN A 208 7.16 36.27 -24.22
CA ASN A 208 7.45 36.90 -25.51
C ASN A 208 6.28 37.76 -26.01
N THR A 209 6.57 38.99 -26.44
CA THR A 209 5.56 39.90 -26.98
C THR A 209 4.96 39.43 -28.30
N ALA A 210 5.66 38.55 -29.03
CA ALA A 210 5.17 37.92 -30.27
C ALA A 210 4.29 36.68 -30.00
N TYR A 211 4.05 36.31 -28.73
CA TYR A 211 3.34 35.08 -28.38
C TYR A 211 1.98 34.94 -29.08
N THR A 212 1.20 36.03 -29.13
CA THR A 212 -0.12 36.01 -29.79
C THR A 212 -0.04 35.71 -31.27
N ASP A 213 1.02 36.12 -31.95
CA ASP A 213 1.19 35.87 -33.39
C ASP A 213 1.36 34.36 -33.64
N TRP A 214 2.01 33.66 -32.71
CA TRP A 214 2.25 32.21 -32.78
C TRP A 214 1.04 31.36 -32.42
N THR A 215 0.08 31.88 -31.65
CA THR A 215 -1.11 31.12 -31.24
C THR A 215 -1.95 30.62 -32.42
N SER A 216 -1.87 31.32 -33.57
CA SER A 216 -2.56 30.99 -34.82
C SER A 216 -1.93 29.81 -35.58
N LEU A 217 -0.71 29.42 -35.23
CA LEU A 217 0.01 28.30 -35.84
C LEU A 217 -0.49 26.94 -35.36
N ALA A 218 -1.21 26.89 -34.23
CA ALA A 218 -1.74 25.65 -33.69
C ALA A 218 -2.96 25.19 -34.50
N SER A 219 -2.87 23.99 -35.06
CA SER A 219 -4.03 23.31 -35.65
C SER A 219 -4.97 22.83 -34.54
N ALA A 220 -6.29 22.98 -34.74
CA ALA A 220 -7.28 22.54 -33.77
C ALA A 220 -7.30 21.01 -33.67
N SER A 221 -6.97 20.48 -32.49
CA SER A 221 -7.24 19.07 -32.15
C SER A 221 -8.62 18.94 -31.51
N ALA A 222 -9.31 17.83 -31.78
CA ALA A 222 -10.67 17.60 -31.29
C ALA A 222 -10.71 17.49 -29.76
N THR A 223 -11.70 18.16 -29.16
CA THR A 223 -12.06 18.05 -27.74
C THR A 223 -12.21 16.59 -27.32
N ALA A 224 -11.78 16.24 -26.11
CA ALA A 224 -12.14 14.97 -25.49
C ALA A 224 -13.64 14.97 -25.18
N THR A 225 -14.45 14.43 -26.09
CA THR A 225 -15.85 14.07 -25.80
C THR A 225 -15.95 12.56 -25.68
N ALA A 226 -16.39 12.10 -24.52
CA ALA A 226 -16.85 10.74 -24.33
C ALA A 226 -18.07 10.48 -25.24
N THR A 227 -17.98 9.48 -26.11
CA THR A 227 -19.17 8.90 -26.75
C THR A 227 -19.30 7.47 -26.28
N GLY A 228 -20.16 7.27 -25.28
CA GLY A 228 -20.82 5.99 -25.09
C GLY A 228 -21.82 5.76 -26.22
N VAL A 229 -21.88 4.54 -26.72
CA VAL A 229 -23.06 4.06 -27.46
C VAL A 229 -23.26 2.58 -27.23
N ASP A 230 -24.53 2.26 -26.99
CA ASP A 230 -25.13 1.00 -26.60
C ASP A 230 -25.49 0.13 -27.83
N ALA A 231 -25.48 -1.18 -27.61
CA ALA A 231 -26.17 -2.30 -28.27
C ALA A 231 -26.20 -2.54 -29.83
N SER A 232 -25.45 -3.57 -30.25
CA SER A 232 -25.88 -4.82 -30.96
C SER A 232 -26.30 -4.79 -32.46
N PRO A 233 -26.43 -5.94 -33.16
CA PRO A 233 -25.37 -6.84 -33.66
C PRO A 233 -25.47 -7.09 -35.19
N THR A 234 -24.42 -7.58 -35.86
CA THR A 234 -24.45 -8.59 -36.96
C THR A 234 -23.12 -8.65 -37.74
N GLY A 235 -22.66 -9.87 -38.04
CA GLY A 235 -21.79 -10.15 -39.19
C GLY A 235 -20.46 -10.83 -38.86
N ASN A 236 -20.44 -12.17 -38.92
CA ASN A 236 -19.24 -13.02 -38.94
C ASN A 236 -18.20 -12.57 -39.98
N VAL A 237 -16.90 -12.72 -39.68
CA VAL A 237 -15.93 -13.55 -40.45
C VAL A 237 -14.59 -13.64 -39.68
N THR A 238 -14.25 -14.90 -39.36
CA THR A 238 -12.97 -15.58 -39.02
C THR A 238 -11.67 -14.82 -38.77
N THR A 239 -11.04 -15.16 -37.64
CA THR A 239 -9.60 -15.10 -37.29
C THR A 239 -8.72 -15.85 -38.31
N PRO A 240 -7.43 -15.44 -38.47
CA PRO A 240 -6.37 -16.13 -37.75
C PRO A 240 -5.18 -15.27 -37.24
N THR A 241 -4.78 -15.60 -36.01
CA THR A 241 -3.42 -15.65 -35.40
C THR A 241 -2.54 -14.39 -35.24
N SER A 242 -2.37 -14.02 -33.97
CA SER A 242 -1.30 -13.18 -33.37
C SER A 242 0.10 -13.83 -33.37
N PRO A 243 1.14 -13.02 -33.11
CA PRO A 243 1.99 -13.21 -31.91
C PRO A 243 2.14 -11.90 -31.11
N THR A 244 1.54 -11.78 -29.92
CA THR A 244 2.10 -11.89 -28.54
C THR A 244 2.71 -10.62 -27.95
N ASN A 245 1.85 -9.85 -27.26
CA ASN A 245 2.15 -8.85 -26.22
C ASN A 245 2.75 -9.50 -24.96
N SER A 246 3.70 -8.83 -24.31
CA SER A 246 4.10 -9.10 -22.93
C SER A 246 3.63 -7.98 -22.00
N THR A 247 2.32 -7.84 -21.85
CA THR A 247 1.69 -7.46 -20.58
C THR A 247 1.88 -8.62 -19.60
N VAL A 248 2.04 -8.38 -18.29
CA VAL A 248 1.67 -9.39 -17.29
C VAL A 248 0.15 -9.47 -17.33
N THR A 249 -0.35 -10.09 -18.39
CA THR A 249 -1.69 -10.65 -18.46
C THR A 249 -1.72 -11.75 -17.41
N SER A 250 -2.83 -11.86 -16.67
CA SER A 250 -3.14 -13.09 -15.95
C SER A 250 -2.81 -14.26 -16.88
N ALA A 251 -1.94 -15.18 -16.42
CA ALA A 251 -1.54 -16.29 -17.26
C ALA A 251 -2.81 -16.99 -17.76
N ALA A 252 -2.98 -17.12 -19.09
CA ALA A 252 -4.18 -17.72 -19.66
C ALA A 252 -4.39 -19.11 -19.03
N CYS A 253 -5.60 -19.36 -18.51
CA CYS A 253 -5.94 -20.60 -17.85
C CYS A 253 -5.89 -21.76 -18.87
N ALA A 254 -4.75 -22.41 -18.99
CA ALA A 254 -4.62 -23.64 -19.76
C ALA A 254 -5.45 -24.75 -19.09
N GLU A 255 -6.01 -25.68 -19.87
CA GLU A 255 -6.88 -26.77 -19.35
C GLU A 255 -6.22 -27.62 -18.25
N ASN A 256 -4.89 -27.71 -18.22
CA ASN A 256 -4.13 -28.42 -17.20
C ASN A 256 -3.93 -27.64 -15.88
N ARG A 257 -4.41 -26.39 -15.78
CA ARG A 257 -4.35 -25.53 -14.57
C ARG A 257 -5.71 -25.43 -13.86
N VAL A 258 -6.68 -26.26 -14.25
CA VAL A 258 -8.00 -26.33 -13.62
C VAL A 258 -7.98 -27.40 -12.54
N ILE A 259 -8.20 -26.99 -11.29
CA ILE A 259 -8.36 -27.94 -10.19
C ILE A 259 -9.73 -28.60 -10.31
N SER A 260 -9.78 -29.93 -10.29
CA SER A 260 -11.05 -30.67 -10.25
C SER A 260 -11.22 -31.41 -8.91
N ASN A 261 -12.42 -31.28 -8.32
CA ASN A 261 -12.97 -32.11 -7.25
C ASN A 261 -12.20 -32.21 -5.91
N THR A 262 -11.26 -31.32 -5.61
CA THR A 262 -10.62 -31.29 -4.27
C THR A 262 -11.42 -30.38 -3.34
N THR A 263 -11.69 -30.83 -2.12
CA THR A 263 -12.38 -30.07 -1.07
C THR A 263 -11.49 -29.87 0.14
N PHE A 264 -11.65 -28.75 0.84
CA PHE A 264 -10.92 -28.45 2.08
C PHE A 264 -11.86 -28.05 3.21
N ASP A 265 -11.53 -28.43 4.43
CA ASP A 265 -12.26 -28.00 5.63
C ASP A 265 -12.08 -26.51 5.87
N TYR A 266 -10.88 -25.99 5.59
CA TYR A 266 -10.60 -24.56 5.63
C TYR A 266 -9.87 -24.12 4.35
N ILE A 267 -10.40 -23.08 3.71
CA ILE A 267 -9.70 -22.32 2.66
C ILE A 267 -9.36 -20.95 3.23
N VAL A 268 -8.06 -20.66 3.39
CA VAL A 268 -7.54 -19.38 3.84
C VAL A 268 -7.03 -18.59 2.64
N VAL A 269 -7.51 -17.37 2.46
CA VAL A 269 -7.23 -16.54 1.28
C VAL A 269 -6.32 -15.37 1.67
N GLY A 270 -5.06 -15.42 1.24
CA GLY A 270 -4.01 -14.44 1.52
C GLY A 270 -3.03 -14.93 2.56
N ALA A 271 -1.76 -15.04 2.20
CA ALA A 271 -0.68 -15.53 3.06
C ALA A 271 0.11 -14.38 3.71
N GLY A 272 -0.61 -13.45 4.35
CA GLY A 272 -0.04 -12.31 5.08
C GLY A 272 0.11 -12.54 6.59
N ALA A 273 0.16 -11.44 7.35
CA ALA A 273 0.24 -11.45 8.82
C ALA A 273 -0.94 -12.17 9.50
N GLY A 274 -2.13 -12.15 8.90
CA GLY A 274 -3.29 -12.88 9.42
C GLY A 274 -3.33 -14.34 8.95
N GLY A 275 -3.23 -14.55 7.64
CA GLY A 275 -3.51 -15.85 7.04
C GLY A 275 -2.46 -16.93 7.29
N ILE A 276 -1.15 -16.59 7.35
CA ILE A 276 -0.11 -17.58 7.64
C ILE A 276 -0.29 -18.19 9.05
N PRO A 277 -0.35 -17.39 10.13
CA PRO A 277 -0.57 -17.95 11.47
C PRO A 277 -1.89 -18.70 11.57
N LEU A 278 -2.97 -18.16 11.00
CA LEU A 278 -4.27 -18.82 11.03
C LEU A 278 -4.22 -20.20 10.38
N ALA A 279 -3.65 -20.32 9.18
CA ALA A 279 -3.57 -21.59 8.47
C ALA A 279 -2.72 -22.63 9.22
N ASP A 280 -1.62 -22.20 9.87
CA ASP A 280 -0.82 -23.05 10.75
C ASP A 280 -1.69 -23.60 11.89
N LYS A 281 -2.36 -22.74 12.65
CA LYS A 281 -3.20 -23.13 13.79
C LYS A 281 -4.38 -24.02 13.39
N LEU A 282 -5.06 -23.72 12.29
CA LEU A 282 -6.16 -24.55 11.80
C LEU A 282 -5.65 -25.95 11.38
N SER A 283 -4.48 -26.03 10.74
CA SER A 283 -3.90 -27.31 10.32
C SER A 283 -3.43 -28.18 11.50
N GLU A 284 -3.13 -27.60 12.67
CA GLU A 284 -2.82 -28.35 13.90
C GLU A 284 -4.00 -29.19 14.40
N SER A 285 -5.24 -28.83 14.05
CA SER A 285 -6.43 -29.59 14.44
C SER A 285 -6.57 -30.93 13.69
N GLY A 286 -5.79 -31.14 12.62
CA GLY A 286 -5.91 -32.27 11.70
C GLY A 286 -6.88 -32.04 10.53
N ALA A 287 -7.57 -30.89 10.51
CA ALA A 287 -8.43 -30.50 9.39
C ALA A 287 -7.64 -30.23 8.11
N SER A 288 -8.24 -30.47 6.94
CA SER A 288 -7.62 -30.15 5.64
C SER A 288 -7.63 -28.64 5.39
N VAL A 289 -6.44 -28.04 5.23
CA VAL A 289 -6.26 -26.59 5.08
C VAL A 289 -5.58 -26.26 3.77
N LEU A 290 -6.19 -25.38 2.99
CA LEU A 290 -5.58 -24.75 1.83
C LEU A 290 -5.29 -23.27 2.13
N LEU A 291 -4.05 -22.84 1.94
CA LEU A 291 -3.66 -21.43 1.94
C LEU A 291 -3.40 -20.96 0.50
N ILE A 292 -4.17 -19.98 0.04
CA ILE A 292 -4.06 -19.41 -1.32
C ILE A 292 -3.40 -18.03 -1.25
N GLU A 293 -2.41 -17.78 -2.09
CA GLU A 293 -1.67 -16.52 -2.19
C GLU A 293 -1.64 -16.02 -3.63
N LYS A 294 -1.97 -14.74 -3.80
CA LYS A 294 -1.98 -14.05 -5.11
C LYS A 294 -0.58 -13.98 -5.70
N GLY A 295 0.38 -13.61 -4.87
CA GLY A 295 1.74 -13.31 -5.26
C GLY A 295 2.67 -14.52 -5.39
N PRO A 296 3.89 -14.27 -5.92
CA PRO A 296 4.95 -15.27 -5.97
C PRO A 296 5.61 -15.52 -4.62
N PRO A 297 6.41 -16.59 -4.50
CA PRO A 297 7.28 -16.79 -3.36
C PRO A 297 8.25 -15.62 -3.12
N SER A 298 8.48 -15.29 -1.85
CA SER A 298 9.35 -14.18 -1.42
C SER A 298 10.73 -14.66 -0.95
N SER A 299 10.85 -15.17 0.28
CA SER A 299 12.11 -15.69 0.86
C SER A 299 12.63 -16.88 0.06
N GLY A 300 13.94 -17.07 0.04
CA GLY A 300 14.54 -18.19 -0.68
C GLY A 300 14.16 -19.57 -0.12
N ARG A 301 13.82 -19.67 1.18
CA ARG A 301 13.24 -20.90 1.78
C ARG A 301 12.02 -21.41 1.02
N TRP A 302 11.19 -20.51 0.50
CA TRP A 302 9.95 -20.84 -0.20
C TRP A 302 10.12 -20.87 -1.72
N GLY A 303 11.36 -20.89 -2.22
CA GLY A 303 11.66 -20.89 -3.65
C GLY A 303 11.63 -19.51 -4.30
N GLY A 304 11.71 -18.43 -3.50
CA GLY A 304 11.82 -17.07 -4.03
C GLY A 304 13.13 -16.85 -4.78
N THR A 305 13.07 -16.05 -5.84
CA THR A 305 14.21 -15.83 -6.76
C THR A 305 14.64 -14.38 -6.90
N MET A 306 13.83 -13.42 -6.43
CA MET A 306 14.11 -11.98 -6.54
C MET A 306 15.30 -11.60 -5.64
N LYS A 307 16.47 -11.39 -6.21
CA LYS A 307 17.70 -11.12 -5.45
C LYS A 307 18.69 -10.26 -6.24
N PRO A 308 19.52 -9.45 -5.56
CA PRO A 308 20.66 -8.79 -6.19
C PRO A 308 21.75 -9.79 -6.59
N GLU A 309 22.63 -9.38 -7.51
CA GLU A 309 23.67 -10.23 -8.10
C GLU A 309 24.60 -10.86 -7.05
N TRP A 310 24.92 -10.13 -5.97
CA TRP A 310 25.82 -10.63 -4.93
C TRP A 310 25.21 -11.74 -4.05
N LEU A 311 23.91 -12.02 -4.17
CA LEU A 311 23.25 -13.18 -3.56
C LEU A 311 23.13 -14.38 -4.50
N VAL A 312 23.56 -14.28 -5.77
CA VAL A 312 23.57 -15.40 -6.70
C VAL A 312 24.43 -16.54 -6.16
N GLY A 313 23.93 -17.77 -6.24
CA GLY A 313 24.55 -18.95 -5.63
C GLY A 313 24.19 -19.20 -4.16
N THR A 314 23.43 -18.29 -3.53
CA THR A 314 22.85 -18.50 -2.19
C THR A 314 21.35 -18.81 -2.27
N ASN A 315 20.81 -19.39 -1.20
CA ASN A 315 19.36 -19.56 -1.02
C ASN A 315 18.68 -18.33 -0.37
N LEU A 316 19.28 -17.14 -0.49
CA LEU A 316 18.73 -15.90 0.07
C LEU A 316 18.15 -15.01 -1.03
N THR A 317 17.16 -14.20 -0.67
CA THR A 317 16.53 -13.22 -1.56
C THR A 317 16.56 -11.83 -0.94
N ARG A 318 16.09 -10.83 -1.69
CA ARG A 318 15.94 -9.46 -1.16
C ARG A 318 15.05 -9.38 0.07
N PHE A 319 14.15 -10.35 0.26
CA PHE A 319 13.25 -10.42 1.40
C PHE A 319 13.92 -11.03 2.63
N ASP A 320 15.00 -11.80 2.50
CA ASP A 320 15.69 -12.41 3.63
C ASP A 320 16.67 -11.44 4.32
N ILE A 321 17.21 -10.47 3.56
CA ILE A 321 18.18 -9.50 4.04
C ILE A 321 17.47 -8.27 4.63
N ASN A 322 17.62 -8.06 5.94
CA ASN A 322 16.94 -6.97 6.64
C ASN A 322 17.28 -5.58 6.08
N ALA A 323 18.54 -5.39 5.67
CA ALA A 323 19.03 -4.14 5.10
C ALA A 323 18.56 -3.85 3.66
N LEU A 324 17.84 -4.79 3.02
CA LEU A 324 17.30 -4.59 1.67
C LEU A 324 15.79 -4.32 1.68
N ASN A 325 15.17 -4.19 2.85
CA ASN A 325 13.72 -4.00 2.96
C ASN A 325 13.23 -2.68 2.30
N ASN A 326 14.04 -1.62 2.33
CA ASN A 326 13.72 -0.31 1.78
C ASN A 326 13.77 -0.30 0.24
N GLU A 327 14.34 -1.33 -0.38
CA GLU A 327 14.40 -1.45 -1.85
C GLU A 327 13.00 -1.46 -2.47
N VAL A 328 11.97 -1.90 -1.73
CA VAL A 328 10.58 -1.86 -2.20
C VAL A 328 10.11 -0.44 -2.54
N TRP A 329 10.73 0.61 -2.01
CA TRP A 329 10.38 2.00 -2.37
C TRP A 329 11.06 2.49 -3.65
N ARG A 330 12.14 1.81 -4.08
CA ARG A 330 12.85 2.10 -5.34
C ARG A 330 12.35 1.21 -6.47
N ASP A 331 12.20 -0.08 -6.19
CA ASP A 331 11.72 -1.10 -7.11
C ASP A 331 10.68 -1.99 -6.40
N SER A 332 9.42 -1.84 -6.79
CA SER A 332 8.28 -2.61 -6.27
C SER A 332 7.58 -3.45 -7.33
N GLU A 333 8.10 -3.48 -8.56
CA GLU A 333 7.42 -4.14 -9.67
C GLU A 333 7.31 -5.65 -9.40
N GLY A 334 6.11 -6.20 -9.60
CA GLY A 334 5.82 -7.60 -9.30
C GLY A 334 5.83 -7.97 -7.81
N ILE A 335 6.08 -7.01 -6.91
CA ILE A 335 6.08 -7.18 -5.45
C ILE A 335 4.87 -6.49 -4.83
N ALA A 336 4.64 -5.22 -5.20
CA ALA A 336 3.49 -4.48 -4.75
C ALA A 336 2.22 -4.93 -5.46
N CYS A 337 1.10 -4.85 -4.77
CA CYS A 337 -0.21 -5.09 -5.35
C CYS A 337 -0.56 -3.99 -6.36
N SER A 338 -0.86 -4.38 -7.60
CA SER A 338 -1.19 -3.45 -8.70
C SER A 338 -2.64 -2.96 -8.71
N ASP A 339 -3.50 -3.55 -7.87
CA ASP A 339 -4.94 -3.32 -7.84
C ASP A 339 -5.42 -2.56 -6.60
N VAL A 340 -4.50 -1.87 -5.92
CA VAL A 340 -4.73 -1.03 -4.75
C VAL A 340 -3.98 0.30 -4.92
N ALA A 341 -4.58 1.41 -4.49
CA ALA A 341 -3.99 2.75 -4.66
C ALA A 341 -2.85 3.10 -3.68
N THR A 342 -2.37 2.14 -2.89
CA THR A 342 -1.37 2.33 -1.83
C THR A 342 -0.42 1.14 -1.77
N MET A 343 0.68 1.25 -1.03
CA MET A 343 1.65 0.16 -0.90
C MET A 343 1.05 -1.01 -0.10
N ALA A 344 0.97 -2.17 -0.74
CA ALA A 344 0.71 -3.45 -0.10
C ALA A 344 1.55 -4.53 -0.79
N GLY A 345 2.16 -5.44 -0.04
CA GLY A 345 2.92 -6.55 -0.61
C GLY A 345 1.99 -7.64 -1.14
N CYS A 346 2.07 -7.94 -2.44
CA CYS A 346 1.45 -9.07 -3.12
C CYS A 346 2.51 -10.14 -3.44
N VAL A 347 3.12 -10.67 -2.39
CA VAL A 347 4.05 -11.80 -2.40
C VAL A 347 3.75 -12.70 -1.19
N LEU A 348 4.21 -13.93 -1.18
CA LEU A 348 4.09 -14.81 -0.01
C LEU A 348 4.65 -14.13 1.25
N GLY A 349 3.82 -13.98 2.30
CA GLY A 349 4.13 -13.20 3.51
C GLY A 349 3.49 -11.81 3.54
N GLY A 350 2.97 -11.33 2.41
CA GLY A 350 2.32 -10.03 2.25
C GLY A 350 3.17 -8.89 2.80
N GLY A 351 2.56 -8.03 3.62
CA GLY A 351 3.26 -6.93 4.30
C GLY A 351 4.46 -7.38 5.14
N THR A 352 4.45 -8.57 5.74
CA THR A 352 5.57 -9.04 6.58
C THR A 352 6.82 -9.38 5.77
N ALA A 353 6.68 -9.66 4.47
CA ALA A 353 7.81 -9.89 3.58
C ALA A 353 8.53 -8.59 3.19
N VAL A 354 7.82 -7.45 3.16
CA VAL A 354 8.34 -6.18 2.63
C VAL A 354 8.55 -5.10 3.70
N ASN A 355 7.92 -5.21 4.87
CA ASN A 355 8.01 -4.19 5.91
C ASN A 355 9.40 -4.13 6.59
N ALA A 356 9.54 -3.18 7.51
CA ALA A 356 10.74 -3.01 8.33
C ALA A 356 10.92 -4.09 9.42
N GLY A 357 9.95 -4.98 9.62
CA GLY A 357 10.02 -6.05 10.63
C GLY A 357 9.93 -5.58 12.08
N LEU A 358 9.50 -4.35 12.35
CA LEU A 358 9.20 -3.89 13.71
C LEU A 358 8.15 -4.78 14.39
N TRP A 359 8.40 -5.17 15.64
CA TRP A 359 7.67 -6.23 16.33
C TRP A 359 7.47 -5.94 17.82
N TRP A 360 6.22 -5.72 18.23
CA TRP A 360 5.90 -5.15 19.54
C TRP A 360 4.94 -6.03 20.33
N LYS A 361 5.28 -6.36 21.58
CA LYS A 361 4.27 -6.94 22.49
C LYS A 361 3.18 -5.88 22.67
N PRO A 362 1.89 -6.20 22.42
CA PRO A 362 0.85 -5.18 22.33
C PRO A 362 0.65 -4.43 23.64
N ASN A 363 0.36 -3.14 23.58
CA ASN A 363 -0.14 -2.41 24.74
C ASN A 363 -1.51 -2.99 25.12
N PRO A 364 -1.73 -3.50 26.35
CA PRO A 364 -3.03 -4.04 26.77
C PRO A 364 -4.20 -3.10 26.47
N GLU A 365 -3.99 -1.79 26.64
CA GLU A 365 -5.05 -0.79 26.43
C GLU A 365 -5.49 -0.69 24.96
N ASP A 366 -4.69 -1.13 23.99
CA ASP A 366 -5.12 -1.18 22.58
C ASP A 366 -6.32 -2.12 22.39
N PHE A 367 -6.32 -3.25 23.10
CA PHE A 367 -7.44 -4.20 23.10
C PHE A 367 -8.59 -3.71 23.98
N ASP A 368 -8.28 -3.20 25.17
CA ASP A 368 -9.32 -2.73 26.10
C ASP A 368 -10.11 -1.54 25.55
N TYR A 369 -9.45 -0.65 24.80
CA TYR A 369 -10.08 0.51 24.18
C TYR A 369 -10.86 0.15 22.92
N ASN A 370 -10.26 -0.56 21.97
CA ASN A 370 -10.85 -0.74 20.64
C ASN A 370 -11.78 -1.95 20.51
N PHE A 371 -11.48 -3.07 21.17
CA PHE A 371 -12.10 -4.35 20.85
C PHE A 371 -13.31 -4.67 21.73
N PRO A 372 -14.30 -5.46 21.26
CA PRO A 372 -15.46 -5.85 22.07
C PRO A 372 -15.10 -6.88 23.16
N GLU A 373 -16.07 -7.25 23.99
CA GLU A 373 -15.93 -8.33 24.97
C GLU A 373 -15.54 -9.67 24.30
N GLY A 374 -14.66 -10.43 24.94
CA GLY A 374 -14.05 -11.64 24.39
C GLY A 374 -12.80 -11.39 23.53
N TRP A 375 -12.38 -10.14 23.40
CA TRP A 375 -11.18 -9.64 22.72
C TRP A 375 -10.43 -8.57 23.53
N LYS A 376 -10.79 -8.39 24.80
CA LYS A 376 -10.11 -7.46 25.71
C LYS A 376 -8.72 -7.98 26.05
N ALA A 377 -7.88 -7.16 26.68
CA ALA A 377 -6.50 -7.54 26.98
C ALA A 377 -6.39 -8.88 27.71
N ALA A 378 -7.28 -9.11 28.68
CA ALA A 378 -7.35 -10.37 29.42
C ALA A 378 -7.71 -11.58 28.55
N ASP A 379 -8.56 -11.38 27.54
CA ASP A 379 -8.93 -12.45 26.60
C ASP A 379 -7.78 -12.77 25.63
N MET A 380 -6.97 -11.75 25.29
CA MET A 380 -5.89 -11.84 24.31
C MET A 380 -4.57 -12.34 24.88
N GLU A 381 -4.40 -12.37 26.21
CA GLU A 381 -3.14 -12.71 26.89
C GLU A 381 -2.53 -14.02 26.37
N GLY A 382 -3.33 -15.09 26.30
CA GLY A 382 -2.87 -16.39 25.81
C GLY A 382 -2.41 -16.37 24.35
N ALA A 383 -3.13 -15.67 23.48
CA ALA A 383 -2.79 -15.54 22.06
C ALA A 383 -1.53 -14.72 21.83
N ILE A 384 -1.35 -13.65 22.62
CA ILE A 384 -0.13 -12.83 22.62
C ILE A 384 1.06 -13.67 23.08
N ASP A 385 0.93 -14.43 24.17
CA ASP A 385 2.03 -15.25 24.67
C ASP A 385 2.44 -16.35 23.69
N ARG A 386 1.47 -16.99 23.00
CA ARG A 386 1.79 -17.93 21.91
C ARG A 386 2.50 -17.24 20.75
N THR A 387 2.05 -16.05 20.35
CA THR A 387 2.68 -15.25 19.30
C THR A 387 4.15 -14.95 19.62
N PHE A 388 4.44 -14.48 20.83
CA PHE A 388 5.80 -14.11 21.24
C PHE A 388 6.67 -15.31 21.64
N SER A 389 6.07 -16.47 21.92
CA SER A 389 6.78 -17.74 22.04
C SER A 389 7.27 -18.24 20.67
N ARG A 390 6.44 -18.10 19.63
CA ARG A 390 6.80 -18.47 18.24
C ARG A 390 7.75 -17.48 17.60
N ILE A 391 7.53 -16.18 17.81
CA ILE A 391 8.30 -15.08 17.24
C ILE A 391 8.73 -14.14 18.38
N PRO A 392 9.82 -14.46 19.11
CA PRO A 392 10.39 -13.54 20.08
C PRO A 392 10.95 -12.31 19.37
N PHE A 393 10.89 -11.14 20.02
CA PHE A 393 11.54 -9.95 19.47
C PHE A 393 13.05 -9.97 19.72
N THR A 394 13.79 -9.25 18.89
CA THR A 394 15.20 -8.91 19.16
C THR A 394 15.44 -7.41 18.95
N GLN A 395 16.24 -6.83 19.84
CA GLN A 395 16.81 -5.49 19.65
C GLN A 395 18.21 -5.54 19.02
N THR A 396 18.85 -6.72 19.00
CA THR A 396 20.21 -6.96 18.52
C THR A 396 20.18 -8.06 17.45
N PRO A 397 19.76 -7.75 16.23
CA PRO A 397 19.53 -8.78 15.22
C PRO A 397 20.82 -9.41 14.67
N SER A 398 21.97 -8.74 14.85
CA SER A 398 23.27 -9.28 14.47
C SER A 398 23.69 -10.42 15.40
N MET A 399 24.14 -11.54 14.84
CA MET A 399 24.42 -12.76 15.62
C MET A 399 25.65 -12.66 16.54
N ASP A 400 26.43 -11.59 16.43
CA ASP A 400 27.54 -11.26 17.34
C ASP A 400 27.09 -10.44 18.57
N GLY A 401 25.78 -10.16 18.70
CA GLY A 401 25.20 -9.38 19.78
C GLY A 401 25.48 -7.88 19.71
N ARG A 402 25.95 -7.37 18.56
CA ARG A 402 26.29 -5.95 18.38
C ARG A 402 25.23 -5.20 17.59
N ILE A 403 25.16 -3.89 17.85
CA ILE A 403 24.49 -2.90 17.00
C ILE A 403 25.54 -2.17 16.19
N TYR A 404 25.32 -2.09 14.89
CA TYR A 404 26.13 -1.36 13.93
C TYR A 404 25.52 0.03 13.71
N GLN A 405 26.36 1.06 13.75
CA GLN A 405 25.96 2.48 13.74
C GLN A 405 24.87 2.85 14.75
N GLY A 406 25.08 2.51 16.03
CA GLY A 406 24.11 2.79 17.11
C GLY A 406 23.99 4.26 17.55
N GLN A 407 24.75 5.19 16.96
CA GLN A 407 24.88 6.58 17.45
C GLN A 407 23.55 7.34 17.41
N GLY A 408 22.68 7.05 16.44
CA GLY A 408 21.34 7.68 16.37
C GLY A 408 20.53 7.44 17.64
N TYR A 409 20.69 6.26 18.27
CA TYR A 409 20.03 5.95 19.53
C TYR A 409 20.58 6.80 20.68
N ASP A 410 21.90 6.97 20.74
CA ASP A 410 22.54 7.76 21.79
C ASP A 410 22.18 9.24 21.68
N ILE A 411 22.03 9.77 20.45
CA ILE A 411 21.61 11.16 20.19
C ILE A 411 20.16 11.39 20.65
N ILE A 412 19.21 10.65 20.08
CA ILE A 412 17.78 10.87 20.35
C ILE A 412 17.42 10.37 21.75
N GLY A 413 17.84 9.16 22.11
CA GLY A 413 17.59 8.57 23.42
C GLY A 413 18.29 9.34 24.55
N GLY A 414 19.48 9.89 24.30
CA GLY A 414 20.17 10.76 25.25
C GLY A 414 19.40 12.05 25.54
N ALA A 415 18.91 12.73 24.51
CA ALA A 415 18.08 13.93 24.66
C ALA A 415 16.75 13.63 25.38
N LEU A 416 16.08 12.53 25.01
CA LEU A 416 14.86 12.08 25.67
C LEU A 416 15.11 11.79 27.17
N ALA A 417 16.16 11.04 27.50
CA ALA A 417 16.54 10.75 28.89
C ALA A 417 16.85 12.02 29.69
N ALA A 418 17.60 12.96 29.09
CA ALA A 418 17.93 14.24 29.72
C ALA A 418 16.69 15.10 29.99
N SER A 419 15.64 14.93 29.17
CA SER A 419 14.34 15.57 29.37
C SER A 419 13.38 14.81 30.30
N GLY A 420 13.83 13.71 30.90
CA GLY A 420 13.08 12.94 31.90
C GLY A 420 12.28 11.75 31.36
N TRP A 421 12.42 11.40 30.08
CA TRP A 421 11.76 10.20 29.53
C TRP A 421 12.44 8.93 30.06
N LYS A 422 11.66 7.87 30.27
CA LYS A 422 12.15 6.59 30.78
C LYS A 422 12.64 5.70 29.63
N ASN A 423 13.88 5.19 29.73
CA ASN A 423 14.35 4.12 28.86
C ASN A 423 13.74 2.79 29.30
N VAL A 424 13.11 2.07 28.38
CA VAL A 424 12.48 0.76 28.62
C VAL A 424 12.91 -0.25 27.56
N THR A 425 12.85 -1.54 27.88
CA THR A 425 12.75 -2.58 26.86
C THR A 425 11.28 -2.74 26.51
N ALA A 426 10.82 -2.12 25.42
CA ALA A 426 9.38 -1.97 25.15
C ALA A 426 8.59 -3.28 25.04
N GLY A 427 9.25 -4.40 24.73
CA GLY A 427 8.63 -5.73 24.69
C GLY A 427 8.46 -6.38 26.06
N ASP A 428 9.30 -6.01 27.03
CA ASP A 428 9.21 -6.48 28.43
C ASP A 428 8.21 -5.63 29.24
N GLU A 429 8.07 -4.35 28.87
CA GLU A 429 7.14 -3.40 29.48
C GLU A 429 6.10 -2.90 28.44
N PRO A 430 5.20 -3.76 27.94
CA PRO A 430 4.28 -3.40 26.85
C PRO A 430 3.30 -2.27 27.22
N ALA A 431 2.90 -2.15 28.49
CA ALA A 431 1.99 -1.09 28.97
C ALA A 431 2.67 0.28 29.15
N GLU A 432 4.00 0.34 29.21
CA GLU A 432 4.75 1.58 29.47
C GLU A 432 4.96 2.35 28.15
N LYS A 433 3.93 3.11 27.75
CA LYS A 433 3.86 3.85 26.46
C LYS A 433 3.63 5.36 26.60
N ASN A 434 3.90 5.90 27.79
CA ASN A 434 3.83 7.34 28.03
C ASN A 434 5.17 7.89 28.57
N HIS A 435 5.78 8.82 27.84
CA HIS A 435 7.12 9.37 28.13
C HIS A 435 8.18 8.27 28.25
N THR A 436 8.13 7.29 27.36
CA THR A 436 9.07 6.17 27.29
C THR A 436 9.77 6.08 25.95
N PHE A 437 10.99 5.55 25.93
CA PHE A 437 11.74 5.27 24.71
C PHE A 437 12.48 3.93 24.81
N SER A 438 12.74 3.32 23.66
CA SER A 438 13.35 2.00 23.54
C SER A 438 14.19 1.92 22.26
N ARG A 439 15.10 0.95 22.22
CA ARG A 439 15.62 0.46 20.93
C ARG A 439 14.48 -0.20 20.15
N PRO A 440 14.54 -0.24 18.81
CA PRO A 440 13.51 -0.89 18.02
C PRO A 440 13.56 -2.40 18.20
N ASN A 441 12.39 -3.00 18.46
CA ASN A 441 12.22 -4.44 18.50
C ASN A 441 11.89 -4.96 17.10
N HIS A 442 12.51 -6.05 16.69
CA HIS A 442 12.29 -6.67 15.37
C HIS A 442 11.85 -8.13 15.48
N MET A 443 11.10 -8.61 14.49
CA MET A 443 10.69 -10.02 14.32
C MET A 443 11.81 -10.90 13.74
N TYR A 444 13.00 -10.34 13.60
CA TYR A 444 14.15 -10.96 12.97
C TYR A 444 14.64 -12.17 13.76
N SER A 445 15.16 -13.16 13.06
CA SER A 445 15.70 -14.38 13.67
C SER A 445 16.93 -14.83 12.89
N ASN A 446 17.99 -15.20 13.59
CA ASN A 446 19.25 -15.66 12.99
C ASN A 446 19.87 -14.66 12.00
N GLY A 447 19.70 -13.34 12.25
CA GLY A 447 20.18 -12.27 11.39
C GLY A 447 19.44 -12.10 10.06
N GLU A 448 18.33 -12.79 9.86
CA GLU A 448 17.43 -12.70 8.69
C GLU A 448 16.03 -12.21 9.11
N ARG A 449 15.15 -12.00 8.14
CA ARG A 449 13.80 -11.39 8.33
C ARG A 449 12.92 -12.05 9.40
N GLY A 450 12.99 -13.35 9.60
CA GLY A 450 12.18 -14.05 10.59
C GLY A 450 10.66 -13.95 10.32
N GLY A 451 9.88 -13.64 11.36
CA GLY A 451 8.43 -13.44 11.27
C GLY A 451 7.61 -14.70 10.92
N PRO A 452 6.34 -14.54 10.48
CA PRO A 452 5.44 -15.66 10.17
C PRO A 452 5.95 -16.63 9.10
N LEU A 453 6.67 -16.11 8.08
CA LEU A 453 7.28 -16.91 7.02
C LEU A 453 8.33 -17.90 7.54
N ALA A 454 9.09 -17.52 8.57
CA ALA A 454 10.16 -18.33 9.14
C ALA A 454 9.71 -19.23 10.29
N THR A 455 8.45 -19.15 10.70
CA THR A 455 7.92 -19.81 11.90
C THR A 455 6.63 -20.56 11.63
N TYR A 456 5.49 -19.86 11.58
CA TYR A 456 4.16 -20.41 11.34
C TYR A 456 4.06 -21.18 10.02
N LEU A 457 4.56 -20.59 8.92
CA LEU A 457 4.50 -21.28 7.62
C LEU A 457 5.40 -22.52 7.57
N VAL A 458 6.50 -22.53 8.33
CA VAL A 458 7.41 -23.68 8.41
C VAL A 458 6.69 -24.88 9.01
N THR A 459 6.04 -24.71 10.17
CA THR A 459 5.32 -25.81 10.83
C THR A 459 4.07 -26.22 10.06
N ALA A 460 3.36 -25.28 9.42
CA ALA A 460 2.24 -25.60 8.54
C ALA A 460 2.67 -26.52 7.39
N ASN A 461 3.75 -26.18 6.72
CA ASN A 461 4.26 -26.92 5.56
C ASN A 461 4.79 -28.33 5.89
N GLU A 462 5.06 -28.64 7.15
CA GLU A 462 5.44 -29.99 7.58
C GLU A 462 4.24 -30.95 7.68
N ARG A 463 3.00 -30.45 7.67
CA ARG A 463 1.80 -31.26 7.88
C ARG A 463 1.20 -31.72 6.55
N GLU A 464 0.87 -33.01 6.45
CA GLU A 464 0.27 -33.61 5.24
C GLU A 464 -1.12 -33.05 4.89
N ASN A 465 -1.84 -32.52 5.88
CA ASN A 465 -3.16 -31.93 5.74
C ASN A 465 -3.12 -30.42 5.38
N PHE A 466 -1.95 -29.83 5.16
CA PHE A 466 -1.79 -28.45 4.73
C PHE A 466 -1.32 -28.38 3.26
N GLN A 467 -1.89 -27.45 2.49
CA GLN A 467 -1.44 -27.14 1.13
C GLN A 467 -1.27 -25.64 0.94
N LEU A 468 -0.21 -25.24 0.27
CA LEU A 468 0.07 -23.87 -0.13
C LEU A 468 -0.06 -23.72 -1.66
N MET A 469 -0.78 -22.70 -2.09
CA MET A 469 -0.97 -22.37 -3.49
C MET A 469 -0.61 -20.90 -3.73
N VAL A 470 0.48 -20.65 -4.45
CA VAL A 470 0.95 -19.31 -4.80
C VAL A 470 0.52 -18.93 -6.21
N ASN A 471 0.83 -17.70 -6.63
CA ASN A 471 0.54 -17.19 -7.98
C ASN A 471 -0.95 -17.25 -8.35
N THR A 472 -1.84 -17.31 -7.36
CA THR A 472 -3.27 -17.62 -7.54
C THR A 472 -4.11 -16.57 -6.83
N THR A 473 -4.84 -15.77 -7.61
CA THR A 473 -5.77 -14.79 -7.04
C THR A 473 -7.11 -15.48 -6.77
N VAL A 474 -7.76 -15.12 -5.66
CA VAL A 474 -9.18 -15.39 -5.45
C VAL A 474 -9.96 -14.18 -5.94
N HIS A 475 -10.95 -14.40 -6.81
CA HIS A 475 -11.79 -13.33 -7.35
C HIS A 475 -12.97 -13.02 -6.42
N ARG A 476 -13.65 -14.07 -5.96
CA ARG A 476 -14.84 -14.02 -5.10
C ARG A 476 -15.01 -15.35 -4.35
N VAL A 477 -15.85 -15.35 -3.32
CA VAL A 477 -16.39 -16.60 -2.77
C VAL A 477 -17.64 -17.01 -3.55
N LEU A 478 -17.82 -18.31 -3.74
CA LEU A 478 -19.02 -18.89 -4.33
C LEU A 478 -20.00 -19.24 -3.22
N ARG A 479 -21.28 -18.90 -3.38
CA ARG A 479 -22.28 -19.09 -2.32
C ARG A 479 -23.67 -19.39 -2.84
N ASP A 480 -24.43 -20.13 -2.03
CA ASP A 480 -25.88 -20.31 -2.14
C ASP A 480 -26.53 -19.68 -0.90
N GLY A 481 -27.11 -18.49 -1.08
CA GLY A 481 -27.60 -17.68 0.03
C GLY A 481 -26.48 -17.33 1.02
N ALA A 482 -26.66 -17.73 2.29
CA ALA A 482 -25.72 -17.50 3.39
C ALA A 482 -24.54 -18.48 3.42
N ARG A 483 -24.62 -19.58 2.65
CA ARG A 483 -23.64 -20.67 2.72
C ARG A 483 -22.63 -20.56 1.59
N ILE A 484 -21.35 -20.46 1.95
CA ILE A 484 -20.25 -20.45 1.00
C ILE A 484 -19.91 -21.90 0.63
N THR A 485 -19.81 -22.18 -0.67
CA THR A 485 -19.54 -23.50 -1.25
C THR A 485 -18.10 -23.65 -1.74
N GLY A 486 -17.40 -22.54 -1.97
CA GLY A 486 -16.02 -22.54 -2.45
C GLY A 486 -15.51 -21.15 -2.78
N VAL A 487 -14.39 -21.10 -3.49
CA VAL A 487 -13.78 -19.87 -4.02
C VAL A 487 -13.53 -19.99 -5.52
N GLU A 488 -13.69 -18.87 -6.23
CA GLU A 488 -13.30 -18.74 -7.63
C GLU A 488 -11.88 -18.20 -7.71
N THR A 489 -11.03 -18.88 -8.46
CA THR A 489 -9.59 -18.62 -8.58
C THR A 489 -9.18 -18.29 -10.01
N GLY A 490 -8.10 -17.51 -10.14
CA GLY A 490 -7.43 -17.24 -11.39
C GLY A 490 -5.91 -17.22 -11.22
N ALA A 491 -5.19 -17.59 -12.28
CA ALA A 491 -3.73 -17.56 -12.31
C ALA A 491 -3.23 -16.10 -12.45
N THR A 492 -2.50 -15.63 -11.45
CA THR A 492 -1.83 -14.31 -11.49
C THR A 492 -0.51 -14.41 -12.24
N LEU A 493 0.25 -15.48 -11.99
CA LEU A 493 1.53 -15.78 -12.64
C LEU A 493 1.57 -17.26 -13.04
N ASP A 494 2.65 -17.67 -13.72
CA ASP A 494 2.88 -19.07 -14.05
C ASP A 494 2.90 -20.00 -12.83
N GLY A 495 2.27 -21.17 -12.96
CA GLY A 495 2.04 -22.10 -11.85
C GLY A 495 0.79 -21.81 -11.02
N GLY A 496 0.16 -20.64 -11.21
CA GLY A 496 -1.14 -20.31 -10.61
C GLY A 496 -2.27 -21.22 -11.11
N GLN A 497 -3.30 -21.36 -10.29
CA GLN A 497 -4.44 -22.24 -10.53
C GLN A 497 -5.70 -21.44 -10.89
N CYS A 498 -6.56 -22.02 -11.72
CA CYS A 498 -7.81 -21.42 -12.14
C CYS A 498 -9.01 -22.31 -11.79
N GLY A 499 -10.19 -21.68 -11.73
CA GLY A 499 -11.46 -22.36 -11.58
C GLY A 499 -11.94 -22.37 -10.13
N THR A 500 -12.69 -23.40 -9.76
CA THR A 500 -13.37 -23.46 -8.47
C THR A 500 -12.68 -24.42 -7.51
N ILE A 501 -12.43 -23.96 -6.28
CA ILE A 501 -12.01 -24.81 -5.17
C ILE A 501 -13.14 -24.85 -4.15
N ASN A 502 -13.66 -26.05 -3.89
CA ASN A 502 -14.80 -26.22 -3.01
C ASN A 502 -14.36 -26.38 -1.55
N VAL A 503 -15.22 -25.96 -0.63
CA VAL A 503 -15.09 -26.34 0.78
C VAL A 503 -15.70 -27.73 1.01
N THR A 504 -15.33 -28.41 2.09
CA THR A 504 -15.96 -29.67 2.51
C THR A 504 -17.48 -29.45 2.67
N PRO A 505 -18.33 -30.22 1.99
CA PRO A 505 -19.78 -30.03 2.07
C PRO A 505 -20.30 -30.12 3.52
N GLY A 506 -21.14 -29.18 3.92
CA GLY A 506 -21.78 -29.17 5.24
C GLY A 506 -20.91 -28.62 6.38
N THR A 507 -19.58 -28.77 6.35
CA THR A 507 -18.69 -28.36 7.46
C THR A 507 -17.65 -27.30 7.11
N GLY A 508 -17.23 -27.24 5.84
CA GLY A 508 -16.08 -26.44 5.44
C GLY A 508 -16.32 -24.94 5.51
N LYS A 509 -15.23 -24.17 5.67
CA LYS A 509 -15.21 -22.73 5.92
C LYS A 509 -14.23 -22.03 5.00
N VAL A 510 -14.52 -20.76 4.70
CA VAL A 510 -13.60 -19.86 4.02
C VAL A 510 -13.20 -18.74 4.97
N ILE A 511 -11.91 -18.43 5.03
CA ILE A 511 -11.40 -17.31 5.80
C ILE A 511 -10.65 -16.36 4.85
N LEU A 512 -11.10 -15.11 4.83
CA LEU A 512 -10.46 -14.04 4.09
C LEU A 512 -9.38 -13.39 4.95
N SER A 513 -8.16 -13.41 4.46
CA SER A 513 -6.95 -12.84 5.07
C SER A 513 -6.16 -12.01 4.05
N ALA A 514 -6.87 -11.40 3.09
CA ALA A 514 -6.32 -10.68 1.94
C ALA A 514 -6.00 -9.20 2.23
N GLY A 515 -6.07 -8.79 3.50
CA GLY A 515 -5.68 -7.47 3.98
C GLY A 515 -6.79 -6.42 3.85
N ALA A 516 -6.51 -5.22 4.36
CA ALA A 516 -7.49 -4.14 4.49
C ALA A 516 -8.12 -3.66 3.16
N PHE A 517 -7.53 -4.01 2.00
CA PHE A 517 -8.09 -3.70 0.69
C PHE A 517 -8.48 -4.96 -0.11
N GLY A 518 -7.69 -6.04 -0.03
CA GLY A 518 -7.99 -7.28 -0.75
C GLY A 518 -9.23 -7.99 -0.22
N THR A 519 -9.42 -8.02 1.10
CA THR A 519 -10.61 -8.61 1.73
C THR A 519 -11.90 -7.89 1.33
N PRO A 520 -12.04 -6.55 1.47
CA PRO A 520 -13.26 -5.88 1.02
C PRO A 520 -13.49 -6.02 -0.49
N LYS A 521 -12.43 -6.07 -1.32
CA LYS A 521 -12.56 -6.36 -2.76
C LYS A 521 -13.24 -7.71 -3.01
N ILE A 522 -12.81 -8.76 -2.32
CA ILE A 522 -13.40 -10.10 -2.44
C ILE A 522 -14.85 -10.08 -1.96
N LEU A 523 -15.16 -9.41 -0.84
CA LEU A 523 -16.53 -9.29 -0.33
C LEU A 523 -17.45 -8.56 -1.33
N PHE A 524 -17.01 -7.42 -1.88
CA PHE A 524 -17.76 -6.68 -2.90
C PHE A 524 -18.08 -7.57 -4.12
N ARG A 525 -17.07 -8.30 -4.63
CA ARG A 525 -17.22 -9.25 -5.75
C ARG A 525 -18.06 -10.48 -5.42
N SER A 526 -18.33 -10.71 -4.14
CA SER A 526 -19.18 -11.79 -3.62
C SER A 526 -20.60 -11.31 -3.28
N GLY A 527 -20.96 -10.07 -3.62
CA GLY A 527 -22.26 -9.48 -3.29
C GLY A 527 -22.46 -9.23 -1.80
N ILE A 528 -21.39 -8.87 -1.08
CA ILE A 528 -21.41 -8.53 0.34
C ILE A 528 -20.76 -7.16 0.52
N GLY A 529 -21.53 -6.17 0.97
CA GLY A 529 -21.06 -4.80 1.14
C GLY A 529 -22.10 -3.74 0.81
N PRO A 530 -21.74 -2.45 0.85
CA PRO A 530 -22.68 -1.37 0.61
C PRO A 530 -23.22 -1.41 -0.80
N LYS A 531 -24.52 -1.15 -0.97
CA LYS A 531 -25.21 -1.20 -2.27
C LYS A 531 -24.49 -0.42 -3.38
N ASP A 532 -23.95 0.76 -3.09
CA ASP A 532 -23.25 1.58 -4.08
C ASP A 532 -21.99 0.88 -4.64
N GLN A 533 -21.33 0.05 -3.84
CA GLN A 533 -20.17 -0.73 -4.24
C GLN A 533 -20.58 -1.99 -5.02
N LEU A 534 -21.66 -2.65 -4.58
CA LEU A 534 -22.19 -3.84 -5.26
C LEU A 534 -22.74 -3.50 -6.65
N ASP A 535 -23.36 -2.33 -6.80
CA ASP A 535 -23.84 -1.83 -8.10
C ASP A 535 -22.67 -1.57 -9.08
N ILE A 536 -21.49 -1.15 -8.62
CA ILE A 536 -20.28 -0.99 -9.46
C ILE A 536 -19.80 -2.36 -9.95
N VAL A 537 -19.67 -3.32 -9.03
CA VAL A 537 -19.24 -4.68 -9.36
C VAL A 537 -20.21 -5.35 -10.32
N SER A 538 -21.52 -5.25 -10.07
CA SER A 538 -22.54 -5.88 -10.90
C SER A 538 -22.49 -5.39 -12.35
N LYS A 539 -22.19 -4.10 -12.56
CA LYS A 539 -21.99 -3.54 -13.91
C LYS A 539 -20.71 -4.04 -14.56
N ALA A 540 -19.64 -4.23 -13.78
CA ALA A 540 -18.35 -4.68 -14.30
C ALA A 540 -18.32 -6.18 -14.62
N GLU A 541 -19.00 -7.01 -13.81
CA GLU A 541 -18.90 -8.47 -13.89
C GLU A 541 -20.15 -9.17 -14.45
N GLY A 542 -21.29 -8.47 -14.52
CA GLY A 542 -22.55 -9.02 -15.02
C GLY A 542 -22.95 -10.31 -14.31
N ASP A 543 -23.24 -11.35 -15.09
CA ASP A 543 -23.76 -12.63 -14.61
C ASP A 543 -22.75 -13.46 -13.78
N ALA A 544 -21.47 -13.08 -13.75
CA ALA A 544 -20.49 -13.74 -12.90
C ALA A 544 -20.69 -13.40 -11.40
N MET A 545 -21.29 -12.24 -11.11
CA MET A 545 -21.65 -11.85 -9.75
C MET A 545 -22.95 -12.53 -9.32
N VAL A 546 -23.05 -12.85 -8.02
CA VAL A 546 -24.29 -13.34 -7.44
C VAL A 546 -25.44 -12.33 -7.64
N THR A 547 -26.64 -12.85 -7.92
CA THR A 547 -27.83 -12.03 -8.22
C THR A 547 -28.16 -11.08 -7.08
N SER A 548 -28.65 -9.89 -7.41
CA SER A 548 -28.94 -8.82 -6.43
C SER A 548 -29.95 -9.20 -5.34
N SER A 549 -30.82 -10.17 -5.59
CA SER A 549 -31.72 -10.74 -4.58
C SER A 549 -31.02 -11.46 -3.42
N GLN A 550 -29.75 -11.83 -3.59
CA GLN A 550 -28.94 -12.48 -2.55
C GLN A 550 -27.88 -11.55 -1.95
N TRP A 551 -27.84 -10.27 -2.31
CA TRP A 551 -26.85 -9.35 -1.76
C TRP A 551 -27.03 -9.18 -0.25
N ILE A 552 -25.91 -9.06 0.45
CA ILE A 552 -25.85 -8.85 1.89
C ILE A 552 -25.30 -7.44 2.11
N ASP A 553 -26.14 -6.53 2.61
CA ASP A 553 -25.75 -5.15 2.88
C ASP A 553 -25.02 -5.07 4.22
N LEU A 554 -23.72 -4.76 4.16
CA LEU A 554 -22.84 -4.58 5.30
C LEU A 554 -21.92 -3.37 5.05
N PRO A 555 -21.41 -2.71 6.11
CA PRO A 555 -20.57 -1.53 5.98
C PRO A 555 -19.13 -1.83 5.53
N VAL A 556 -18.93 -2.81 4.64
CA VAL A 556 -17.62 -3.18 4.08
C VAL A 556 -16.96 -1.96 3.41
N GLY A 557 -15.69 -1.74 3.71
CA GLY A 557 -14.89 -0.62 3.21
C GLY A 557 -15.05 0.68 4.02
N ARG A 558 -16.01 0.78 4.95
CA ARG A 558 -16.11 1.87 5.93
C ARG A 558 -15.10 1.65 7.06
N ASN A 559 -14.93 2.64 7.95
CA ASN A 559 -14.02 2.56 9.10
C ASN A 559 -12.56 2.29 8.68
N LEU A 560 -12.17 2.68 7.47
CA LEU A 560 -10.76 2.62 7.06
C LEU A 560 -9.96 3.53 7.99
N ASP A 561 -8.86 3.02 8.53
CA ASP A 561 -8.01 3.74 9.47
C ASP A 561 -6.54 3.48 9.14
N ASP A 562 -5.67 4.43 9.50
CA ASP A 562 -4.21 4.35 9.37
C ASP A 562 -3.58 5.31 10.39
N HIS A 563 -2.36 5.03 10.83
CA HIS A 563 -1.64 6.00 11.66
C HIS A 563 -1.46 7.29 10.84
N ALA A 564 -1.84 8.44 11.39
CA ALA A 564 -1.57 9.72 10.74
C ALA A 564 -0.10 10.09 10.96
N ASN A 565 0.71 9.94 9.91
CA ASN A 565 2.13 10.28 9.95
C ASN A 565 2.37 11.79 9.86
N THR A 566 3.34 12.28 10.64
CA THR A 566 3.93 13.62 10.48
C THR A 566 5.44 13.52 10.72
N ASP A 567 6.22 13.80 9.68
CA ASP A 567 7.69 13.70 9.74
C ASP A 567 8.32 15.00 10.26
N ILE A 568 9.34 14.84 11.11
CA ILE A 568 10.24 15.89 11.59
C ILE A 568 11.64 15.49 11.18
N VAL A 569 12.44 16.41 10.63
CA VAL A 569 13.83 16.12 10.24
C VAL A 569 14.77 16.92 11.12
N ILE A 570 15.77 16.23 11.65
CA ILE A 570 16.86 16.83 12.43
C ILE A 570 18.20 16.62 11.73
N THR A 571 19.20 17.40 12.09
CA THR A 571 20.62 17.11 11.80
C THR A 571 21.41 17.09 13.10
N HIS A 572 22.46 16.26 13.13
CA HIS A 572 23.40 16.23 14.25
C HIS A 572 24.81 15.78 13.78
N PRO A 573 25.92 16.42 14.23
CA PRO A 573 27.27 16.13 13.72
C PRO A 573 27.72 14.66 13.81
N ASN A 574 27.27 13.95 14.86
CA ASN A 574 27.63 12.55 15.11
C ASN A 574 26.75 11.52 14.40
N VAL A 575 25.78 11.95 13.59
CA VAL A 575 25.02 11.03 12.75
C VAL A 575 25.95 10.43 11.69
N THR A 576 25.81 9.14 11.47
CA THR A 576 26.49 8.40 10.42
C THR A 576 25.44 7.82 9.49
N SER A 577 25.59 8.07 8.19
CA SER A 577 24.76 7.45 7.16
C SER A 577 25.30 6.07 6.78
N TYR A 578 24.40 5.25 6.25
CA TYR A 578 24.74 4.03 5.52
C TYR A 578 23.86 3.99 4.28
N ASP A 579 24.45 3.79 3.12
CA ASP A 579 23.71 3.73 1.86
C ASP A 579 23.08 2.35 1.66
N PHE A 580 21.85 2.21 2.17
CA PHE A 580 21.09 0.97 2.05
C PHE A 580 20.60 0.70 0.62
N TYR A 581 20.34 1.73 -0.18
CA TYR A 581 19.99 1.54 -1.60
C TYR A 581 21.20 1.07 -2.40
N GLY A 582 22.38 1.68 -2.18
CA GLY A 582 23.65 1.21 -2.75
C GLY A 582 23.99 -0.22 -2.33
N ALA A 583 23.56 -0.68 -1.16
CA ALA A 583 23.75 -2.05 -0.71
C ALA A 583 23.02 -3.11 -1.56
N TYR A 584 22.01 -2.72 -2.35
CA TYR A 584 21.38 -3.64 -3.30
C TYR A 584 22.32 -3.98 -4.46
N GLU A 585 22.92 -2.97 -5.12
CA GLU A 585 23.72 -3.15 -6.33
C GLU A 585 25.22 -3.33 -6.07
N LYS A 586 25.78 -2.48 -5.18
CA LYS A 586 27.22 -2.39 -4.91
C LYS A 586 27.47 -2.31 -3.39
N PRO A 587 27.13 -3.37 -2.65
CA PRO A 587 27.33 -3.38 -1.20
C PRO A 587 28.80 -3.29 -0.81
N ILE A 588 29.04 -2.81 0.41
CA ILE A 588 30.37 -2.85 1.03
C ILE A 588 30.77 -4.31 1.20
N VAL A 589 31.84 -4.72 0.52
CA VAL A 589 32.28 -6.14 0.45
C VAL A 589 32.46 -6.76 1.83
N SER A 590 33.04 -6.04 2.79
CA SER A 590 33.23 -6.57 4.15
C SER A 590 31.93 -6.83 4.90
N ASP A 591 30.85 -6.10 4.59
CA ASP A 591 29.55 -6.33 5.21
C ASP A 591 28.84 -7.52 4.58
N VAL A 592 29.00 -7.74 3.27
CA VAL A 592 28.58 -8.97 2.58
C VAL A 592 29.29 -10.19 3.17
N ASP A 593 30.62 -10.14 3.28
CA ASP A 593 31.42 -11.26 3.80
C ASP A 593 31.00 -11.63 5.23
N ARG A 594 30.82 -10.64 6.12
CA ARG A 594 30.34 -10.86 7.50
C ARG A 594 28.94 -11.46 7.54
N PHE A 595 28.04 -10.99 6.69
CA PHE A 595 26.66 -11.44 6.66
C PHE A 595 26.57 -12.88 6.13
N LEU A 596 27.23 -13.16 4.99
CA LEU A 596 27.20 -14.49 4.38
C LEU A 596 27.91 -15.54 5.23
N ALA A 597 29.02 -15.18 5.89
CA ALA A 597 29.76 -16.11 6.75
C ALA A 597 29.02 -16.39 8.07
N ASN A 598 28.53 -15.34 8.75
CA ASN A 598 28.13 -15.47 10.17
C ASN A 598 26.80 -14.80 10.52
N ARG A 599 26.09 -14.19 9.56
CA ARG A 599 24.89 -13.35 9.84
C ARG A 599 25.20 -12.25 10.85
N THR A 600 26.25 -11.48 10.56
CA THR A 600 26.70 -10.34 11.37
C THR A 600 26.88 -9.10 10.51
N GLY A 601 26.96 -7.92 11.13
CA GLY A 601 27.19 -6.65 10.43
C GLY A 601 25.93 -5.85 10.11
N MET A 602 26.10 -4.76 9.37
CA MET A 602 25.02 -3.83 9.03
C MET A 602 23.85 -4.49 8.30
N LEU A 603 24.13 -5.50 7.47
CA LEU A 603 23.11 -6.15 6.65
C LEU A 603 22.05 -6.94 7.44
N THR A 604 22.28 -7.16 8.74
CA THR A 604 21.31 -7.80 9.65
C THR A 604 20.31 -6.80 10.26
N GLN A 605 20.50 -5.49 10.07
CA GLN A 605 19.61 -4.44 10.60
C GLN A 605 18.65 -3.94 9.52
N SER A 606 17.51 -3.37 9.93
CA SER A 606 16.56 -2.74 9.00
C SER A 606 17.23 -1.62 8.22
N ALA A 607 16.82 -1.44 6.96
CA ALA A 607 16.97 -0.18 6.26
C ALA A 607 15.74 0.73 6.44
N PRO A 608 15.92 2.06 6.43
CA PRO A 608 17.14 2.70 6.92
C PRO A 608 17.43 2.28 8.38
N ASN A 609 18.59 2.65 8.91
CA ASN A 609 18.96 2.29 10.28
C ASN A 609 17.97 2.92 11.28
N LEU A 610 17.12 2.09 11.88
CA LEU A 610 16.15 2.51 12.89
C LEU A 610 16.84 2.70 14.23
N ALA A 611 16.78 3.93 14.75
CA ALA A 611 17.58 4.34 15.89
C ALA A 611 16.83 4.19 17.22
N THR A 612 15.74 4.95 17.38
CA THR A 612 14.98 5.06 18.63
C THR A 612 13.49 5.04 18.32
N VAL A 613 12.73 4.31 19.13
CA VAL A 613 11.27 4.35 19.13
C VAL A 613 10.81 4.86 20.48
N PHE A 614 9.84 5.77 20.50
CA PHE A 614 9.38 6.39 21.74
C PHE A 614 7.90 6.72 21.69
N TRP A 615 7.27 6.81 22.86
CA TRP A 615 5.82 6.91 22.97
C TRP A 615 5.39 7.93 24.01
N GLN A 616 4.25 8.56 23.71
CA GLN A 616 3.61 9.54 24.59
C GLN A 616 2.10 9.41 24.45
N GLU A 617 1.41 9.65 25.55
CA GLU A 617 -0.04 9.79 25.56
C GLU A 617 -0.42 11.26 25.80
N ILE A 618 -1.44 11.73 25.08
CA ILE A 618 -1.93 13.10 25.16
C ILE A 618 -3.44 13.06 25.32
N THR A 619 -3.94 13.50 26.47
CA THR A 619 -5.38 13.66 26.72
C THR A 619 -5.84 14.98 26.13
N GLY A 620 -6.73 14.89 25.13
CA GLY A 620 -7.34 16.05 24.48
C GLY A 620 -8.34 16.78 25.38
N ALA A 621 -8.80 17.95 24.92
CA ALA A 621 -9.82 18.73 25.62
C ALA A 621 -11.19 18.01 25.65
N ASP A 622 -11.40 17.08 24.72
CA ASP A 622 -12.52 16.14 24.64
C ASP A 622 -12.46 15.01 25.68
N GLY A 623 -11.38 14.93 26.48
CA GLY A 623 -11.17 13.87 27.46
C GLY A 623 -10.69 12.55 26.88
N ILE A 624 -10.39 12.49 25.57
CA ILE A 624 -9.88 11.29 24.92
C ILE A 624 -8.35 11.30 24.94
N THR A 625 -7.76 10.24 25.50
CA THR A 625 -6.32 10.00 25.45
C THR A 625 -5.91 9.44 24.11
N ARG A 626 -5.11 10.21 23.37
CA ARG A 626 -4.52 9.84 22.09
C ARG A 626 -3.09 9.35 22.27
N GLN A 627 -2.80 8.21 21.68
CA GLN A 627 -1.48 7.62 21.70
C GLN A 627 -0.65 8.14 20.53
N LEU A 628 0.58 8.55 20.82
CA LEU A 628 1.62 8.84 19.84
C LEU A 628 2.72 7.79 19.93
N GLN A 629 3.13 7.27 18.78
CA GLN A 629 4.40 6.58 18.61
C GLN A 629 5.32 7.45 17.74
N TRP A 630 6.61 7.42 18.01
CA TRP A 630 7.62 8.05 17.19
C TRP A 630 8.68 7.06 16.77
N THR A 631 9.13 7.14 15.52
CA THR A 631 10.22 6.30 15.00
C THR A 631 11.29 7.17 14.38
N ALA A 632 12.46 7.22 15.03
CA ALA A 632 13.64 7.91 14.54
C ALA A 632 14.50 6.98 13.67
N ARG A 633 14.92 7.46 12.50
CA ARG A 633 15.68 6.70 11.50
C ARG A 633 16.77 7.54 10.84
N GLY A 634 17.90 6.89 10.56
CA GLY A 634 19.08 7.49 9.94
C GLY A 634 18.93 7.70 8.43
N GLU A 635 18.05 8.62 8.04
CA GLU A 635 17.89 9.10 6.68
C GLU A 635 17.36 10.54 6.69
N GLY A 636 17.48 11.25 5.57
CA GLY A 636 16.78 12.50 5.34
C GLY A 636 15.44 12.28 4.65
N SER A 637 14.50 13.21 4.83
CA SER A 637 13.21 13.24 4.12
C SER A 637 12.83 14.68 3.74
N HIS A 638 11.70 14.89 3.07
CA HIS A 638 11.21 16.22 2.64
C HIS A 638 12.24 17.06 1.84
N GLY A 639 13.02 16.40 0.98
CA GLY A 639 14.03 17.06 0.16
C GLY A 639 15.32 17.43 0.89
N ILE A 640 15.50 16.99 2.14
CA ILE A 640 16.71 17.21 2.92
C ILE A 640 17.68 16.07 2.64
N VAL A 641 18.68 16.34 1.79
CA VAL A 641 19.73 15.39 1.42
C VAL A 641 21.00 15.75 2.19
N ASP A 642 21.08 15.27 3.43
CA ASP A 642 22.24 15.47 4.32
C ASP A 642 22.58 14.13 5.00
N GLU A 643 23.83 13.70 4.91
CA GLU A 643 24.34 12.48 5.58
C GLU A 643 24.29 12.57 7.11
N LYS A 644 24.07 13.77 7.64
CA LYS A 644 23.88 14.06 9.06
C LYS A 644 22.43 14.16 9.47
N ALA A 645 21.49 13.93 8.55
CA ALA A 645 20.07 13.99 8.83
C ALA A 645 19.56 12.70 9.49
N MET A 646 18.56 12.88 10.35
CA MET A 646 17.67 11.82 10.80
C MET A 646 16.23 12.29 10.69
N THR A 647 15.35 11.43 10.23
CA THR A 647 13.90 11.66 10.24
C THR A 647 13.27 10.99 11.44
N ILE A 648 12.35 11.71 12.09
CA ILE A 648 11.55 11.27 13.22
C ILE A 648 10.09 11.34 12.78
N SER A 649 9.49 10.19 12.49
CA SER A 649 8.06 10.10 12.14
C SER A 649 7.21 10.04 13.39
N GLN A 650 6.25 10.95 13.53
CA GLN A 650 5.16 10.85 14.52
C GLN A 650 3.99 10.07 13.92
N TYR A 651 3.50 9.06 14.63
CA TYR A 651 2.31 8.30 14.31
C TYR A 651 1.24 8.56 15.37
N LEU A 652 0.15 9.22 14.97
CA LEU A 652 -1.06 9.31 15.79
C LEU A 652 -1.85 7.99 15.67
N GLY A 653 -2.04 7.29 16.79
CA GLY A 653 -2.63 5.94 16.85
C GLY A 653 -3.95 5.88 17.64
N ARG A 654 -4.04 4.93 18.57
CA ARG A 654 -5.22 4.69 19.43
C ARG A 654 -5.79 5.99 19.99
N GLY A 655 -7.12 6.12 19.96
CA GLY A 655 -7.84 7.30 20.42
C GLY A 655 -8.09 8.36 19.34
N ALA A 656 -7.46 8.25 18.17
CA ALA A 656 -7.80 9.09 17.02
C ALA A 656 -9.23 8.80 16.53
N ILE A 657 -9.96 9.86 16.17
CA ILE A 657 -11.38 9.78 15.82
C ILE A 657 -11.57 9.68 14.30
N GLY A 658 -10.68 10.30 13.52
CA GLY A 658 -10.75 10.29 12.06
C GLY A 658 -10.91 8.87 11.49
N ARG A 659 -11.89 8.69 10.59
CA ARG A 659 -12.11 7.46 9.82
C ARG A 659 -12.30 7.78 8.36
N GLY A 660 -11.86 6.87 7.51
CA GLY A 660 -11.94 6.94 6.06
C GLY A 660 -12.87 5.87 5.47
N ARG A 661 -12.78 5.75 4.14
CA ARG A 661 -13.48 4.75 3.35
C ARG A 661 -12.62 4.30 2.18
N THR A 662 -12.61 3.00 1.93
CA THR A 662 -12.15 2.42 0.66
C THR A 662 -13.32 1.96 -0.20
N THR A 663 -13.18 2.11 -1.51
CA THR A 663 -14.20 1.76 -2.51
C THR A 663 -13.56 1.02 -3.67
N ILE A 664 -14.40 0.32 -4.44
CA ILE A 664 -13.99 -0.36 -5.67
C ILE A 664 -14.34 0.48 -6.90
N THR A 665 -13.43 0.55 -7.86
CA THR A 665 -13.65 1.26 -9.13
C THR A 665 -14.31 0.35 -10.18
N PRO A 666 -14.79 0.89 -11.32
CA PRO A 666 -15.29 0.06 -12.42
C PRO A 666 -14.26 -0.93 -12.99
N ALA A 667 -12.96 -0.62 -12.88
CA ALA A 667 -11.86 -1.52 -13.22
C ALA A 667 -11.57 -2.57 -12.13
N LEU A 668 -12.38 -2.62 -11.07
CA LEU A 668 -12.25 -3.48 -9.91
C LEU A 668 -10.98 -3.22 -9.08
N ASN A 669 -10.36 -2.05 -9.21
CA ASN A 669 -9.26 -1.61 -8.34
C ASN A 669 -9.80 -1.01 -7.06
N MET A 670 -9.04 -1.12 -5.96
CA MET A 670 -9.39 -0.53 -4.68
C MET A 670 -8.72 0.82 -4.51
N VAL A 671 -9.52 1.83 -4.14
CA VAL A 671 -9.05 3.21 -3.92
C VAL A 671 -9.43 3.69 -2.54
N ILE A 672 -8.71 4.69 -2.04
CA ILE A 672 -9.07 5.42 -0.82
C ILE A 672 -9.97 6.58 -1.26
N SER A 673 -11.28 6.40 -1.16
CA SER A 673 -12.25 7.44 -1.53
C SER A 673 -12.37 8.54 -0.47
N GLU A 674 -12.02 8.21 0.77
CA GLU A 674 -12.10 9.12 1.89
C GLU A 674 -10.90 8.87 2.82
N VAL A 675 -10.06 9.89 3.00
CA VAL A 675 -8.86 9.83 3.84
C VAL A 675 -9.22 9.84 5.33
N PRO A 676 -8.50 9.12 6.21
CA PRO A 676 -8.83 9.08 7.64
C PRO A 676 -8.19 10.21 8.45
N TYR A 677 -7.22 10.93 7.90
CA TYR A 677 -6.30 11.75 8.69
C TYR A 677 -6.91 13.06 9.22
N LEU A 678 -6.73 13.30 10.53
CA LEU A 678 -6.88 14.59 11.20
C LEU A 678 -8.21 15.32 10.89
N LYS A 679 -9.32 14.57 10.88
CA LYS A 679 -10.67 15.11 10.71
C LYS A 679 -11.22 15.80 11.96
N ASP A 680 -10.67 15.48 13.11
CA ASP A 680 -11.04 16.07 14.40
C ASP A 680 -9.99 17.06 14.87
N GLU A 681 -10.42 18.20 15.43
CA GLU A 681 -9.50 19.25 15.90
C GLU A 681 -8.65 18.79 17.09
N ASN A 682 -9.13 17.85 17.91
CA ASN A 682 -8.37 17.30 19.03
C ASN A 682 -7.33 16.28 18.55
N ASP A 683 -7.54 15.60 17.41
CA ASP A 683 -6.52 14.80 16.75
C ASP A 683 -5.35 15.72 16.31
N VAL A 684 -5.65 16.86 15.70
CA VAL A 684 -4.65 17.89 15.32
C VAL A 684 -3.93 18.43 16.55
N ALA A 685 -4.68 18.74 17.62
CA ALA A 685 -4.12 19.27 18.87
C ALA A 685 -3.15 18.29 19.53
N ALA A 686 -3.43 16.98 19.51
CA ALA A 686 -2.53 15.96 20.02
C ALA A 686 -1.24 15.87 19.20
N VAL A 687 -1.34 15.87 17.87
CA VAL A 687 -0.16 15.92 16.98
C VAL A 687 0.73 17.13 17.30
N ALA A 688 0.12 18.30 17.43
CA ALA A 688 0.82 19.54 17.77
C ALA A 688 1.51 19.48 19.13
N ALA A 689 0.80 19.02 20.17
CA ALA A 689 1.34 18.87 21.51
C ALA A 689 2.50 17.87 21.57
N GLY A 690 2.44 16.80 20.77
CA GLY A 690 3.55 15.86 20.61
C GLY A 690 4.79 16.52 20.00
N ILE A 691 4.61 17.32 18.94
CA ILE A 691 5.73 18.05 18.28
C ILE A 691 6.39 19.03 19.27
N GLU A 692 5.60 19.75 20.07
CA GLU A 692 6.14 20.65 21.09
C GLU A 692 6.88 19.88 22.20
N SER A 693 6.34 18.74 22.64
CA SER A 693 7.02 17.88 23.61
C SER A 693 8.35 17.35 23.07
N LEU A 694 8.40 16.95 21.80
CA LEU A 694 9.64 16.53 21.13
C LEU A 694 10.64 17.68 21.06
N ARG A 695 10.22 18.89 20.65
CA ARG A 695 11.09 20.07 20.60
C ARG A 695 11.75 20.36 21.95
N GLN A 696 10.98 20.28 23.02
CA GLN A 696 11.49 20.47 24.38
C GLN A 696 12.51 19.40 24.77
N ALA A 697 12.25 18.13 24.41
CA ALA A 697 13.16 17.05 24.67
C ALA A 697 14.48 17.20 23.91
N LEU A 698 14.41 17.48 22.60
CA LEU A 698 15.59 17.63 21.75
C LEU A 698 16.43 18.87 22.10
N ALA A 699 15.81 19.94 22.62
CA ALA A 699 16.52 21.13 23.05
C ALA A 699 17.49 20.91 24.23
N THR A 700 17.44 19.74 24.89
CA THR A 700 18.42 19.36 25.92
C THR A 700 19.81 19.10 25.33
N ASP A 701 19.92 18.80 24.04
CA ASP A 701 21.17 18.77 23.29
C ASP A 701 21.17 19.87 22.21
N PRO A 702 21.88 20.99 22.40
CA PRO A 702 21.92 22.09 21.44
C PRO A 702 22.59 21.71 20.11
N SER A 703 23.26 20.55 20.03
CA SER A 703 23.85 20.03 18.80
C SER A 703 22.80 19.46 17.84
N ILE A 704 21.60 19.15 18.35
CA ILE A 704 20.48 18.68 17.53
C ILE A 704 19.79 19.90 16.90
N GLN A 705 19.74 19.94 15.57
CA GLN A 705 19.09 21.02 14.83
C GLN A 705 17.86 20.48 14.11
N ILE A 706 16.67 20.97 14.48
CA ILE A 706 15.44 20.67 13.73
C ILE A 706 15.46 21.50 12.44
N VAL A 707 15.52 20.81 11.30
CA VAL A 707 15.60 21.40 9.96
C VAL A 707 14.26 21.29 9.21
N HIS A 708 13.39 20.36 9.62
CA HIS A 708 12.00 20.29 9.18
C HIS A 708 11.07 20.04 10.38
N PRO A 709 10.08 20.92 10.63
CA PRO A 709 9.88 22.22 9.99
C PRO A 709 11.06 23.19 10.23
N PRO A 710 11.27 24.19 9.36
CA PRO A 710 12.27 25.22 9.57
C PRO A 710 11.98 26.03 10.84
N ALA A 711 13.05 26.50 11.51
CA ALA A 711 12.97 27.15 12.83
C ALA A 711 12.06 28.39 12.92
N ASN A 712 11.72 29.03 11.79
CA ASN A 712 10.83 30.19 11.74
C ASN A 712 9.35 29.84 11.53
N GLN A 713 8.99 28.56 11.42
CA GLN A 713 7.63 28.09 11.23
C GLN A 713 7.07 27.55 12.57
N THR A 714 5.92 28.07 12.98
CA THR A 714 5.22 27.55 14.17
C THR A 714 4.63 26.16 13.88
N THR A 715 4.33 25.39 14.93
CA THR A 715 3.72 24.05 14.75
C THR A 715 2.36 24.12 14.09
N GLU A 716 1.55 25.12 14.42
CA GLU A 716 0.23 25.32 13.83
C GLU A 716 0.36 25.57 12.33
N LYS A 717 1.28 26.45 11.93
CA LYS A 717 1.56 26.74 10.51
C LYS A 717 2.11 25.50 9.80
N PHE A 718 3.01 24.76 10.44
CA PHE A 718 3.57 23.53 9.89
C PHE A 718 2.49 22.49 9.61
N LEU A 719 1.62 22.20 10.58
CA LEU A 719 0.55 21.22 10.42
C LEU A 719 -0.50 21.66 9.40
N ALA A 720 -0.85 22.95 9.36
CA ALA A 720 -1.75 23.52 8.36
C ALA A 720 -1.18 23.40 6.93
N ASP A 721 0.14 23.50 6.76
CA ASP A 721 0.80 23.36 5.45
C ASP A 721 1.08 21.89 5.08
N TYR A 722 1.03 20.97 6.04
CA TYR A 722 1.38 19.56 5.83
C TYR A 722 0.19 18.81 5.19
N PRO A 723 0.31 18.29 3.95
CA PRO A 723 -0.84 17.78 3.19
C PRO A 723 -1.60 16.65 3.89
N LEU A 724 -2.93 16.63 3.80
CA LEU A 724 -3.79 15.57 4.35
C LEU A 724 -4.04 14.43 3.35
N THR A 725 -3.01 14.05 2.59
CA THR A 725 -3.11 13.01 1.56
C THR A 725 -2.41 11.72 2.02
N PRO A 726 -2.80 10.54 1.50
CA PRO A 726 -2.09 9.30 1.78
C PRO A 726 -0.60 9.38 1.42
N GLY A 727 -0.25 10.04 0.32
CA GLY A 727 1.14 10.21 -0.09
C GLY A 727 2.00 10.99 0.90
N ALA A 728 1.41 11.87 1.72
CA ALA A 728 2.14 12.63 2.74
C ALA A 728 2.05 12.02 4.14
N ARG A 729 0.96 11.30 4.45
CA ARG A 729 0.60 10.91 5.83
C ARG A 729 0.40 9.43 6.07
N SER A 730 0.40 8.58 5.05
CA SER A 730 0.20 7.16 5.29
C SER A 730 1.40 6.56 6.03
N ALA A 731 1.12 5.74 7.03
CA ALA A 731 2.10 4.88 7.68
C ALA A 731 2.11 3.47 7.06
N ASN A 732 1.25 3.20 6.08
CA ASN A 732 0.98 1.88 5.50
C ASN A 732 0.46 0.88 6.55
N HIS A 733 -0.23 1.36 7.58
CA HIS A 733 -0.85 0.56 8.64
C HIS A 733 -2.38 0.52 8.48
N TRP A 734 -2.84 0.34 7.24
CA TRP A 734 -4.26 0.32 6.90
C TRP A 734 -5.02 -0.81 7.61
N ILE A 735 -6.12 -0.46 8.29
CA ILE A 735 -6.98 -1.39 9.04
C ILE A 735 -8.47 -1.05 8.91
N GLY A 736 -9.33 -1.92 9.46
CA GLY A 736 -10.70 -1.58 9.90
C GLY A 736 -11.82 -1.64 8.87
N THR A 737 -11.52 -1.97 7.62
CA THR A 737 -12.49 -2.02 6.51
C THR A 737 -13.54 -3.11 6.61
N CYS A 738 -13.34 -4.10 7.48
CA CYS A 738 -14.29 -5.16 7.82
C CYS A 738 -14.46 -5.24 9.35
N LYS A 739 -14.70 -4.08 9.97
CA LYS A 739 -14.77 -3.89 11.43
C LYS A 739 -15.48 -5.03 12.17
N MET A 740 -14.84 -5.53 13.21
CA MET A 740 -15.44 -6.44 14.20
C MET A 740 -16.32 -5.68 15.19
N GLY A 741 -17.46 -6.24 15.53
CA GLY A 741 -18.32 -5.68 16.57
C GLY A 741 -19.56 -6.51 16.89
N LEU A 742 -20.23 -6.15 17.98
CA LEU A 742 -21.49 -6.74 18.42
C LEU A 742 -22.70 -6.06 17.73
N ASP A 743 -22.49 -4.91 17.10
CA ASP A 743 -23.47 -4.12 16.38
C ASP A 743 -23.51 -4.52 14.90
N SER A 744 -24.22 -5.60 14.62
CA SER A 744 -24.44 -6.15 13.27
C SER A 744 -24.78 -5.07 12.24
N GLY A 745 -24.01 -5.04 11.13
CA GLY A 745 -24.29 -4.18 9.99
C GLY A 745 -25.62 -4.47 9.30
N LEU A 746 -26.17 -5.69 9.45
CA LEU A 746 -27.50 -6.03 8.94
C LEU A 746 -28.62 -5.24 9.63
N ASP A 747 -28.35 -4.78 10.86
CA ASP A 747 -29.28 -4.03 11.70
C ASP A 747 -28.87 -2.54 11.79
N ASN A 748 -28.28 -2.00 10.70
CA ASN A 748 -27.71 -0.65 10.62
C ASN A 748 -26.58 -0.36 11.63
N GLY A 749 -25.93 -1.40 12.15
CA GLY A 749 -24.71 -1.28 12.95
C GLY A 749 -23.47 -1.00 12.11
N THR A 750 -22.30 -0.98 12.76
CA THR A 750 -21.01 -0.68 12.11
C THR A 750 -20.16 -1.91 11.84
N ALA A 751 -20.55 -3.08 12.35
CA ALA A 751 -19.77 -4.30 12.26
C ALA A 751 -20.05 -5.09 10.97
N VAL A 752 -18.98 -5.53 10.32
CA VAL A 752 -19.02 -6.48 9.19
C VAL A 752 -18.92 -7.91 9.71
N VAL A 753 -18.14 -8.13 10.76
CA VAL A 753 -17.96 -9.45 11.38
C VAL A 753 -18.34 -9.45 12.86
N ASP A 754 -18.82 -10.60 13.33
CA ASP A 754 -19.10 -10.85 14.75
C ASP A 754 -17.81 -11.12 15.55
N THR A 755 -17.95 -11.39 16.85
CA THR A 755 -16.81 -11.66 17.75
C THR A 755 -16.16 -13.03 17.55
N ASN A 756 -16.69 -13.88 16.67
CA ASN A 756 -16.00 -15.07 16.15
C ASN A 756 -15.32 -14.79 14.81
N THR A 757 -15.27 -13.53 14.39
CA THR A 757 -14.77 -13.08 13.08
C THR A 757 -15.62 -13.54 11.88
N LYS A 758 -16.83 -14.05 12.14
CA LYS A 758 -17.74 -14.53 11.10
C LYS A 758 -18.46 -13.35 10.46
N VAL A 759 -18.52 -13.32 9.13
CA VAL A 759 -19.24 -12.29 8.38
C VAL A 759 -20.74 -12.41 8.68
N TYR A 760 -21.36 -11.31 9.11
CA TYR A 760 -22.80 -11.28 9.36
C TYR A 760 -23.59 -11.67 8.10
N GLY A 761 -24.67 -12.42 8.28
CA GLY A 761 -25.48 -12.93 7.17
C GLY A 761 -24.89 -14.15 6.46
N THR A 762 -23.80 -14.71 6.98
CA THR A 762 -23.18 -15.94 6.46
C THR A 762 -23.05 -17.04 7.51
N ASP A 763 -22.95 -18.28 7.03
CA ASP A 763 -22.82 -19.46 7.89
C ASP A 763 -21.37 -19.84 8.18
N ASN A 764 -20.49 -19.66 7.19
CA ASN A 764 -19.16 -20.26 7.16
C ASN A 764 -18.09 -19.38 6.49
N LEU A 765 -18.31 -18.07 6.41
CA LEU A 765 -17.34 -17.09 5.93
C LEU A 765 -16.80 -16.25 7.08
N PHE A 766 -15.48 -16.12 7.15
CA PHE A 766 -14.78 -15.39 8.22
C PHE A 766 -13.79 -14.40 7.62
N VAL A 767 -13.39 -13.40 8.41
CA VAL A 767 -12.31 -12.46 8.06
C VAL A 767 -11.29 -12.43 9.18
N VAL A 768 -10.02 -12.70 8.87
CA VAL A 768 -8.93 -12.65 9.86
C VAL A 768 -7.71 -11.99 9.24
N ASP A 769 -7.65 -10.66 9.32
CA ASP A 769 -6.52 -9.83 8.95
C ASP A 769 -6.67 -8.42 9.56
N ALA A 770 -5.90 -7.44 9.06
CA ALA A 770 -5.98 -6.04 9.46
C ALA A 770 -7.38 -5.40 9.34
N ALA A 771 -8.24 -5.89 8.45
CA ALA A 771 -9.56 -5.34 8.19
C ALA A 771 -10.51 -5.42 9.39
N VAL A 772 -10.31 -6.37 10.32
CA VAL A 772 -11.24 -6.55 11.46
C VAL A 772 -11.03 -5.58 12.62
N PHE A 773 -9.91 -4.85 12.66
CA PHE A 773 -9.58 -3.98 13.78
C PHE A 773 -10.58 -2.82 13.90
N PRO A 774 -11.19 -2.57 15.08
CA PRO A 774 -12.16 -1.47 15.22
C PRO A 774 -11.57 -0.06 15.13
N GLY A 775 -10.27 0.11 15.39
CA GLY A 775 -9.55 1.39 15.32
C GLY A 775 -8.05 1.21 15.49
N MET A 776 -7.29 2.29 15.28
CA MET A 776 -5.83 2.27 15.41
C MET A 776 -5.34 1.86 16.80
N VAL A 777 -4.10 1.39 16.81
CA VAL A 777 -3.38 0.82 17.96
C VAL A 777 -2.13 1.65 18.27
N THR A 778 -1.42 1.32 19.35
CA THR A 778 -0.26 2.07 19.82
C THR A 778 0.95 1.91 18.89
N THR A 779 1.12 0.73 18.29
CA THR A 779 2.38 0.36 17.61
C THR A 779 2.17 -0.13 16.18
N ASN A 780 3.25 -0.43 15.46
CA ASN A 780 3.17 -1.06 14.14
C ASN A 780 2.39 -2.39 14.24
N PRO A 781 1.37 -2.62 13.41
CA PRO A 781 0.29 -3.54 13.74
C PRO A 781 0.61 -5.03 13.53
N SER A 782 1.76 -5.38 12.91
CA SER A 782 2.02 -6.77 12.49
C SER A 782 1.91 -7.80 13.62
N ALA A 783 2.48 -7.52 14.80
CA ALA A 783 2.40 -8.42 15.95
C ALA A 783 0.97 -8.56 16.49
N LEU A 784 0.20 -7.47 16.47
CA LEU A 784 -1.20 -7.46 16.90
C LEU A 784 -2.05 -8.28 15.92
N ILE A 785 -1.82 -8.17 14.61
CA ILE A 785 -2.54 -8.94 13.58
C ILE A 785 -2.27 -10.44 13.75
N VAL A 786 -1.01 -10.84 14.01
CA VAL A 786 -0.68 -12.25 14.30
C VAL A 786 -1.34 -12.73 15.59
N SER A 787 -1.36 -11.91 16.64
CA SER A 787 -2.05 -12.24 17.90
C SER A 787 -3.57 -12.37 17.72
N VAL A 788 -4.17 -11.51 16.90
CA VAL A 788 -5.58 -11.60 16.51
C VAL A 788 -5.86 -12.88 15.74
N ALA A 789 -4.95 -13.31 14.84
CA ALA A 789 -5.09 -14.56 14.11
C ALA A 789 -4.99 -15.81 15.03
N GLU A 790 -4.07 -15.80 16.01
CA GLU A 790 -3.98 -16.83 17.04
C GLU A 790 -5.30 -16.96 17.82
N HIS A 791 -5.87 -15.85 18.30
CA HIS A 791 -7.13 -15.87 19.04
C HIS A 791 -8.34 -16.24 18.17
N ALA A 792 -8.39 -15.72 16.94
CA ALA A 792 -9.45 -16.06 15.98
C ALA A 792 -9.46 -17.55 15.68
N SER A 793 -8.28 -18.18 15.54
CA SER A 793 -8.17 -19.62 15.27
C SER A 793 -8.87 -20.45 16.35
N GLU A 794 -8.69 -20.10 17.63
CA GLU A 794 -9.32 -20.80 18.75
C GLU A 794 -10.83 -20.64 18.73
N LYS A 795 -11.32 -19.42 18.46
CA LYS A 795 -12.77 -19.16 18.36
C LYS A 795 -13.41 -19.93 17.21
N ILE A 796 -12.77 -19.92 16.02
CA ILE A 796 -13.28 -20.63 14.84
C ILE A 796 -13.32 -22.14 15.10
N MET A 797 -12.27 -22.72 15.66
CA MET A 797 -12.23 -24.15 16.00
C MET A 797 -13.22 -24.53 17.11
N ALA A 798 -13.49 -23.63 18.06
CA ALA A 798 -14.48 -23.88 19.11
C ALA A 798 -15.91 -24.02 18.55
N LEU A 799 -16.24 -23.31 17.46
CA LEU A 799 -17.52 -23.46 16.76
C LEU A 799 -17.68 -24.86 16.13
N ASP A 800 -16.57 -25.51 15.75
CA ASP A 800 -16.58 -26.86 15.22
C ASP A 800 -16.80 -27.91 16.32
N ALA A 801 -16.17 -27.71 17.48
CA ALA A 801 -16.37 -28.57 18.63
C ALA A 801 -17.83 -28.53 19.14
N SER A 802 -18.45 -27.35 19.18
CA SER A 802 -19.85 -27.21 19.62
C SER A 802 -20.82 -27.84 18.62
N ALA A 803 -20.63 -27.63 17.31
CA ALA A 803 -21.44 -28.28 16.28
C ALA A 803 -21.29 -29.81 16.27
N GLY A 804 -20.10 -30.33 16.58
CA GLY A 804 -19.86 -31.76 16.75
C GLY A 804 -20.56 -32.33 17.98
N ALA A 805 -20.56 -31.61 19.10
CA ALA A 805 -21.21 -32.02 20.34
C ALA A 805 -22.74 -32.02 20.23
N GLU A 806 -23.34 -31.00 19.58
CA GLU A 806 -24.78 -30.96 19.33
C GLU A 806 -25.22 -32.13 18.43
N ASN A 807 -24.52 -32.39 17.33
CA ASN A 807 -24.80 -33.53 16.45
C ASN A 807 -24.64 -34.89 17.16
N ALA A 808 -23.65 -35.02 18.05
CA ALA A 808 -23.48 -36.22 18.86
C ALA A 808 -24.63 -36.39 19.87
N SER A 809 -25.09 -35.29 20.48
CA SER A 809 -26.23 -35.29 21.40
C SER A 809 -27.55 -35.63 20.68
N GLU A 810 -27.79 -35.11 19.48
CA GLU A 810 -28.96 -35.47 18.65
C GLU A 810 -28.91 -36.92 18.21
N LYS A 811 -27.73 -37.44 17.84
CA LYS A 811 -27.57 -38.87 17.53
C LYS A 811 -27.79 -39.76 18.75
N ILE A 812 -27.40 -39.34 19.95
CA ILE A 812 -27.68 -40.06 21.20
C ILE A 812 -29.18 -40.05 21.49
N VAL A 813 -29.89 -38.94 21.31
CA VAL A 813 -31.35 -38.86 21.47
C VAL A 813 -32.07 -39.68 20.39
N ALA A 814 -31.58 -39.70 19.15
CA ALA A 814 -32.09 -40.55 18.07
C ALA A 814 -31.85 -42.05 18.34
N LEU A 815 -30.71 -42.40 18.92
CA LEU A 815 -30.41 -43.76 19.38
C LEU A 815 -31.32 -44.14 20.55
N ASP A 816 -31.51 -43.28 21.55
CA ASP A 816 -32.35 -43.54 22.71
C ASP A 816 -33.85 -43.63 22.35
N THR A 817 -34.31 -42.87 21.35
CA THR A 817 -35.66 -43.01 20.77
C THR A 817 -35.81 -44.28 19.92
N SER A 818 -34.75 -44.74 19.24
CA SER A 818 -34.75 -46.03 18.53
C SER A 818 -34.72 -47.24 19.48
N VAL A 819 -33.98 -47.15 20.61
CA VAL A 819 -33.99 -48.16 21.67
C VAL A 819 -35.29 -48.12 22.48
N GLY A 820 -35.89 -46.94 22.66
CA GLY A 820 -37.23 -46.75 23.23
C GLY A 820 -38.35 -47.32 22.35
N ALA A 821 -38.19 -47.28 21.02
CA ALA A 821 -39.11 -47.90 20.07
C ALA A 821 -38.97 -49.43 20.04
N GLU A 822 -37.75 -49.99 20.16
CA GLU A 822 -37.54 -51.45 20.27
C GLU A 822 -37.96 -52.02 21.63
N ARG A 823 -37.99 -51.23 22.72
CA ARG A 823 -38.54 -51.65 24.01
C ARG A 823 -40.07 -51.57 24.13
N THR A 824 -40.76 -51.00 23.14
CA THR A 824 -42.24 -50.89 23.16
C THR A 824 -42.94 -52.01 22.35
N ILE A 825 -42.18 -52.94 21.75
CA ILE A 825 -42.72 -54.16 21.11
C ILE A 825 -42.23 -55.40 21.85
N ARG A 826 -42.58 -55.53 23.13
CA ARG A 826 -42.66 -56.78 23.90
C ARG A 826 -43.01 -56.43 25.35
N LEU A 827 -44.29 -56.14 25.64
CA LEU A 827 -44.90 -56.32 26.96
C LEU A 827 -46.40 -55.98 26.90
N THR A 828 -47.17 -56.84 26.24
CA THR A 828 -48.60 -57.02 26.51
C THR A 828 -48.81 -58.41 27.11
N ALA A 829 -48.51 -58.57 28.39
CA ALA A 829 -49.12 -59.59 29.25
C ALA A 829 -48.75 -59.37 30.73
N LYS A 830 -49.79 -59.36 31.58
CA LYS A 830 -49.81 -59.41 33.06
C LYS A 830 -49.53 -58.07 33.77
N ARG A 831 -50.53 -57.34 34.28
CA ARG A 831 -51.51 -57.61 35.38
C ARG A 831 -50.85 -57.53 36.77
N PHE A 832 -51.47 -56.71 37.62
CA PHE A 832 -51.39 -56.57 39.09
C PHE A 832 -50.54 -55.45 39.72
N GLU A 833 -51.29 -54.48 40.28
CA GLU A 833 -51.24 -53.89 41.64
C GLU A 833 -49.92 -53.80 42.41
N GLY A 834 -49.66 -52.62 42.99
CA GLY A 834 -48.97 -52.55 44.29
C GLY A 834 -48.15 -51.29 44.57
N ALA A 835 -48.78 -50.31 45.22
CA ALA A 835 -48.28 -49.55 46.38
C ALA A 835 -46.89 -48.84 46.37
N ARG A 836 -46.97 -47.50 46.45
CA ARG A 836 -46.43 -46.61 47.52
C ARG A 836 -44.98 -46.76 48.04
N LYS A 837 -44.32 -45.58 48.08
CA LYS A 837 -43.24 -45.08 48.97
C LYS A 837 -41.86 -45.74 48.72
N LYS A 838 -40.79 -45.00 48.51
CA LYS A 838 -40.27 -43.81 49.22
C LYS A 838 -39.56 -42.88 48.26
#